data_AF-A0A660UBD6-F1
#
_entry.id   AF-A0A660UBD6-F1
#
_cell.length_a   1.000
_cell.length_b   1.000
_cell.length_c   1.000
_cell.angle_alpha   90.00
_cell.angle_beta   90.00
_cell.angle_gamma   90.00
#
_symmetry.space_group_name_H-M   'P 1'
#
loop_
_entity.id
_entity.type
_entity.pdbx_description
1 polymer ?
#
loop_
_entity_poly.entity_id
_entity_poly.type
_entity_poly.pdbx_seq_one_letter_code
_entity_poly.pdbx_strand_id
1 'polypeptide(L)'
;MEVQKFVKKLVETEAKDALLSLLQTYKDFSDFQKEEVEKLLDREKDGRYYSYFLAEGEKKKDEIERKKLAAWLLARKRFGLPYSREKVKYIIDNETDLENLRNYIYKVIKDTYDENLDKICSEKISLQARREGKRIVCGRFSRAFYIDALLLANSKLLPSTEIVLFIQKMRQKLAHLKIDPSYLMAEVQFLENLTSETEVPLAQVKNGIRKLKNSLREYEFEQIKKSDEDELKLDLRDLRKTFDQLRSEIKKFERALTNLPSRAPVYMIFFQRIFPIDAIYMGLLNELQEPFFGEDPEIEKLLAEGGENIYVTPDMNDWLRKCDDWIEALPAYAAYQIIPEDGSYKFRAWVQRNILEEMYKANSENWALNIEEVMMTENISIAREIIAELSGIAWKDEKDLLEKLDGMESEIAYLAVLVEKSYENLVEEIGRTCEREKLLRFQALKKVIHENDNKKNLVKKILNEYKKAEDLKIQLQAFLSQTNLVSEAERYLPLANYPRRELPSIHVLTTLGPGESEFNVKNWLEEGMLLFNVMRKHHLEDKVEKKIGIWRENLLKVGEKVIEENCLEAEIYKLGEGEGKEKRENGILKTLFAFPEIGNEVAKVSLLLQEEGKDINSADFKAEEPQRVLQIIEQKYADVKTNLKKKKFGEREAEVLKKAREEAIKEFKLEKETRDFLKKYLNPTYSKLQAQREIVVEENLLEELSNPIYRYEATGPFKRYNLLYTPSRVDLGAQEVYSVRDIPKWAGGIDDISAISGKKLYQLYNVAGPVVASSTRIAEFLKVGENFFSRGGVYYLSLTASINLDALRMGDFEFFKNQWNIRGDRIVLSAGETYGGFCVPKEFNLLYAIIIACVDREVSSQILTSFGIPKHLQETVKEDLRTILSWRAETELEMDWEAKAIDYLHRKYPEYFAITGKPIYLSRLP
;
A
#
# COMPACT_ATOMS: atom_id res chain seq x y z
N MET A 1 32.02 -0.33 -37.47
CA MET A 1 30.59 -0.68 -37.69
C MET A 1 29.98 0.46 -38.49
N GLU A 2 29.16 0.20 -39.50
CA GLU A 2 28.48 1.27 -40.25
C GLU A 2 27.55 2.09 -39.33
N VAL A 3 27.50 3.41 -39.53
CA VAL A 3 26.76 4.36 -38.67
C VAL A 3 25.27 4.03 -38.61
N GLN A 4 24.63 3.72 -39.74
CA GLN A 4 23.22 3.32 -39.76
C GLN A 4 22.95 2.04 -38.96
N LYS A 5 23.84 1.05 -39.06
CA LYS A 5 23.75 -0.20 -38.30
C LYS A 5 23.98 0.03 -36.80
N PHE A 6 24.84 0.97 -36.45
CA PHE A 6 25.06 1.40 -35.06
C PHE A 6 23.78 2.00 -34.47
N VAL A 7 23.17 2.98 -35.14
CA VAL A 7 21.96 3.66 -34.66
C VAL A 7 20.81 2.68 -34.49
N LYS A 8 20.58 1.81 -35.49
CA LYS A 8 19.57 0.76 -35.41
C LYS A 8 19.75 -0.14 -34.17
N LYS A 9 20.98 -0.63 -33.93
CA LYS A 9 21.28 -1.46 -32.75
C LYS A 9 21.10 -0.69 -31.43
N LEU A 10 21.45 0.59 -31.39
CA LEU A 10 21.31 1.44 -30.21
C LEU A 10 19.83 1.62 -29.84
N VAL A 11 18.96 1.83 -30.84
CA VAL A 11 17.52 1.97 -30.65
C VAL A 11 16.86 0.64 -30.28
N GLU A 12 17.27 -0.47 -30.90
CA GLU A 12 16.64 -1.79 -30.67
C GLU A 12 17.07 -2.48 -29.37
N THR A 13 18.27 -2.22 -28.85
CA THR A 13 18.78 -2.96 -27.69
C THR A 13 18.03 -2.65 -26.39
N GLU A 14 17.73 -3.68 -25.62
CA GLU A 14 17.17 -3.58 -24.26
C GLU A 14 18.15 -4.06 -23.18
N ALA A 15 19.35 -4.51 -23.60
CA ALA A 15 20.38 -5.02 -22.71
C ALA A 15 21.41 -3.94 -22.36
N LYS A 16 21.67 -3.80 -21.06
CA LYS A 16 22.65 -2.84 -20.51
C LYS A 16 24.06 -3.09 -21.02
N ASP A 17 24.52 -4.34 -21.02
CA ASP A 17 25.87 -4.69 -21.49
C ASP A 17 26.06 -4.40 -22.99
N ALA A 18 24.99 -4.53 -23.78
CA ALA A 18 25.00 -4.16 -25.19
C ALA A 18 25.10 -2.63 -25.36
N LEU A 19 24.38 -1.84 -24.54
CA LEU A 19 24.52 -0.37 -24.54
C LEU A 19 25.93 0.08 -24.17
N LEU A 20 26.56 -0.55 -23.17
CA LEU A 20 27.94 -0.25 -22.79
C LEU A 20 28.93 -0.60 -23.91
N SER A 21 28.71 -1.71 -24.59
CA SER A 21 29.52 -2.13 -25.75
C SER A 21 29.37 -1.16 -26.93
N LEU A 22 28.15 -0.66 -27.17
CA LEU A 22 27.89 0.37 -28.17
C LEU A 22 28.53 1.70 -27.79
N LEU A 23 28.47 2.10 -26.52
CA LEU A 23 29.14 3.31 -26.05
C LEU A 23 30.66 3.25 -26.27
N GLN A 24 31.27 2.08 -26.04
CA GLN A 24 32.68 1.89 -26.36
C GLN A 24 32.95 2.00 -27.87
N THR A 25 32.07 1.44 -28.70
CA THR A 25 32.19 1.56 -30.16
C THR A 25 32.06 3.02 -30.62
N TYR A 26 31.17 3.81 -30.01
CA TYR A 26 30.97 5.23 -30.32
C TYR A 26 32.18 6.08 -29.96
N LYS A 27 32.92 5.74 -28.90
CA LYS A 27 34.17 6.42 -28.53
C LYS A 27 35.26 6.30 -29.61
N ASP A 28 35.22 5.20 -30.35
CA ASP A 28 36.18 4.93 -31.41
C ASP A 28 35.76 5.56 -32.75
N PHE A 29 34.61 6.24 -32.82
CA PHE A 29 34.14 6.93 -34.03
C PHE A 29 34.86 8.26 -34.24
N SER A 30 35.09 8.62 -35.51
CA SER A 30 35.56 9.95 -35.88
C SER A 30 34.48 11.01 -35.70
N ASP A 31 34.87 12.28 -35.59
CA ASP A 31 33.92 13.40 -35.43
C ASP A 31 32.85 13.42 -36.53
N PHE A 32 33.23 13.12 -37.79
CA PHE A 32 32.30 12.99 -38.91
C PHE A 32 31.25 11.89 -38.67
N GLN A 33 31.68 10.72 -38.19
CA GLN A 33 30.77 9.61 -37.90
C GLN A 33 29.84 9.95 -36.73
N LYS A 34 30.32 10.69 -35.73
CA LYS A 34 29.50 11.16 -34.61
C LYS A 34 28.42 12.16 -35.05
N GLU A 35 28.76 13.10 -35.93
CA GLU A 35 27.77 14.01 -36.54
C GLU A 35 26.72 13.26 -37.37
N GLU A 36 27.12 12.21 -38.10
CA GLU A 36 26.16 11.36 -38.82
C GLU A 36 25.23 10.59 -37.87
N VAL A 37 25.75 10.09 -36.73
CA VAL A 37 24.93 9.46 -35.68
C VAL A 37 23.89 10.43 -35.14
N GLU A 38 24.27 11.67 -34.80
CA GLU A 38 23.36 12.69 -34.29
C GLU A 38 22.24 13.01 -35.29
N LYS A 39 22.58 13.22 -36.57
CA LYS A 39 21.60 13.48 -37.64
C LYS A 39 20.59 12.35 -37.83
N LEU A 40 21.01 11.10 -37.61
CA LEU A 40 20.12 9.95 -37.66
C LEU A 40 19.24 9.85 -36.42
N LEU A 41 19.80 10.10 -35.23
CA LEU A 41 19.03 10.09 -33.98
C LEU A 41 17.98 11.20 -33.92
N ASP A 42 18.22 12.37 -34.51
CA ASP A 42 17.22 13.45 -34.59
C ASP A 42 15.93 13.05 -35.34
N ARG A 43 15.99 11.99 -36.16
CA ARG A 43 14.84 11.43 -36.87
C ARG A 43 14.12 10.33 -36.09
N GLU A 44 14.74 9.81 -35.04
CA GLU A 44 14.18 8.75 -34.20
C GLU A 44 13.27 9.34 -33.12
N LYS A 45 12.23 8.58 -32.77
CA LYS A 45 11.38 8.93 -31.63
C LYS A 45 12.23 8.92 -30.36
N ASP A 46 12.17 10.00 -29.59
CA ASP A 46 12.96 10.22 -28.38
C ASP A 46 14.49 10.18 -28.63
N GLY A 47 14.93 10.48 -29.86
CA GLY A 47 16.32 10.59 -30.29
C GLY A 47 17.24 11.33 -29.32
N ARG A 48 16.72 12.40 -28.70
CA ARG A 48 17.41 13.22 -27.70
C ARG A 48 17.97 12.42 -26.52
N TYR A 49 17.31 11.34 -26.10
CA TYR A 49 17.79 10.51 -24.98
C TYR A 49 19.02 9.69 -25.38
N TYR A 50 19.05 9.20 -26.62
CA TYR A 50 20.20 8.46 -27.16
C TYR A 50 21.39 9.39 -27.36
N SER A 51 21.18 10.59 -27.92
CA SER A 51 22.24 11.59 -28.09
C SER A 51 22.84 11.98 -26.74
N TYR A 52 22.00 12.21 -25.72
CA TYR A 52 22.46 12.48 -24.35
C TYR A 52 23.27 11.31 -23.77
N PHE A 53 22.81 10.07 -23.92
CA PHE A 53 23.52 8.87 -23.46
C PHE A 53 24.93 8.77 -24.06
N LEU A 54 25.07 9.02 -25.37
CA LEU A 54 26.36 8.96 -26.04
C LEU A 54 27.29 10.09 -25.61
N ALA A 55 26.80 11.34 -25.61
CA ALA A 55 27.59 12.52 -25.27
C ALA A 55 28.07 12.50 -23.81
N GLU A 56 27.22 12.12 -22.86
CA GLU A 56 27.61 12.03 -21.45
C GLU A 56 28.44 10.77 -21.17
N GLY A 57 28.08 9.64 -21.76
CA GLY A 57 28.81 8.39 -21.59
C GLY A 57 30.24 8.45 -22.13
N GLU A 58 30.48 9.32 -23.11
CA GLU A 58 31.82 9.64 -23.59
C GLU A 58 32.68 10.28 -22.49
N LYS A 59 32.13 11.29 -21.80
CA LYS A 59 32.80 12.08 -20.75
C LYS A 59 33.05 11.30 -19.46
N LYS A 60 32.15 10.38 -19.09
CA LYS A 60 32.27 9.62 -17.83
C LYS A 60 33.45 8.65 -17.87
N LYS A 61 34.29 8.68 -16.84
CA LYS A 61 35.44 7.77 -16.67
C LYS A 61 35.10 6.57 -15.79
N ASP A 62 34.22 6.74 -14.82
CA ASP A 62 33.80 5.69 -13.90
C ASP A 62 32.84 4.68 -14.57
N GLU A 63 33.00 3.40 -14.22
CA GLU A 63 32.20 2.31 -14.79
C GLU A 63 30.77 2.30 -14.23
N ILE A 64 30.60 2.62 -12.94
CA ILE A 64 29.28 2.67 -12.30
C ILE A 64 28.46 3.80 -12.91
N GLU A 65 29.06 4.98 -13.12
CA GLU A 65 28.38 6.10 -13.79
C GLU A 65 27.93 5.75 -15.23
N ARG A 66 28.76 5.04 -16.01
CA ARG A 66 28.35 4.58 -17.36
C ARG A 66 27.23 3.55 -17.30
N LYS A 67 27.27 2.62 -16.34
CA LYS A 67 26.18 1.66 -16.09
C LYS A 67 24.88 2.38 -15.70
N LYS A 68 24.97 3.39 -14.84
CA LYS A 68 23.84 4.22 -14.43
C LYS A 68 23.24 4.98 -15.61
N LEU A 69 24.08 5.52 -16.50
CA LEU A 69 23.61 6.18 -17.72
C LEU A 69 22.92 5.20 -18.69
N ALA A 70 23.42 3.96 -18.80
CA ALA A 70 22.76 2.91 -19.57
C ALA A 70 21.41 2.51 -18.95
N ALA A 71 21.34 2.37 -17.62
CA ALA A 71 20.11 2.12 -16.88
C ALA A 71 19.09 3.27 -17.09
N TRP A 72 19.56 4.52 -17.03
CA TRP A 72 18.73 5.70 -17.28
C TRP A 72 18.14 5.70 -18.70
N LEU A 73 18.93 5.38 -19.73
CA LEU A 73 18.42 5.32 -21.10
C LEU A 73 17.33 4.25 -21.24
N LEU A 74 17.55 3.06 -20.64
CA LEU A 74 16.54 2.00 -20.61
C LEU A 74 15.28 2.43 -19.85
N ALA A 75 15.43 3.16 -18.73
CA ALA A 75 14.32 3.74 -18.00
C ALA A 75 13.51 4.68 -18.90
N ARG A 76 14.16 5.56 -19.67
CA ARG A 76 13.49 6.51 -20.57
C ARG A 76 12.84 5.88 -21.79
N LYS A 77 13.39 4.77 -22.30
CA LYS A 77 12.73 3.97 -23.36
C LYS A 77 11.41 3.35 -22.86
N ARG A 78 11.36 2.98 -21.58
CA ARG A 78 10.20 2.33 -20.95
C ARG A 78 9.20 3.38 -20.48
N PHE A 79 9.64 4.20 -19.54
CA PHE A 79 8.91 5.27 -18.87
C PHE A 79 9.17 6.61 -19.53
N GLY A 80 8.13 7.15 -20.19
CA GLY A 80 8.11 8.56 -20.55
C GLY A 80 8.08 9.43 -19.29
N LEU A 81 8.57 10.67 -19.40
CA LEU A 81 8.41 11.66 -18.33
C LEU A 81 7.24 12.58 -18.65
N PRO A 82 6.29 12.75 -17.70
CA PRO A 82 5.14 13.63 -17.88
C PRO A 82 5.47 15.10 -17.62
N TYR A 83 6.75 15.50 -17.61
CA TYR A 83 7.19 16.88 -17.37
C TYR A 83 8.47 17.20 -18.15
N SER A 84 8.86 18.48 -18.21
CA SER A 84 10.05 18.91 -18.94
C SER A 84 11.35 18.47 -18.27
N ARG A 85 11.91 17.36 -18.74
CA ARG A 85 13.20 16.82 -18.28
C ARG A 85 14.34 17.82 -18.47
N GLU A 86 14.40 18.47 -19.62
CA GLU A 86 15.51 19.34 -20.01
C GLU A 86 15.66 20.50 -19.02
N LYS A 87 14.54 21.09 -18.58
CA LYS A 87 14.53 22.14 -17.55
C LYS A 87 14.93 21.61 -16.18
N VAL A 88 14.41 20.44 -15.76
CA VAL A 88 14.79 19.81 -14.48
C VAL A 88 16.27 19.49 -14.45
N LYS A 89 16.81 18.89 -15.53
CA LYS A 89 18.22 18.52 -15.62
C LYS A 89 19.14 19.74 -15.61
N TYR A 90 18.76 20.82 -16.32
CA TYR A 90 19.48 22.09 -16.26
C TYR A 90 19.60 22.61 -14.83
N ILE A 91 18.52 22.56 -14.04
CA ILE A 91 18.54 22.98 -12.64
C ILE A 91 19.48 22.09 -11.82
N ILE A 92 19.37 20.77 -11.95
CA ILE A 92 20.22 19.79 -11.23
C ILE A 92 21.71 20.05 -11.48
N ASP A 93 22.09 20.42 -12.71
CA ASP A 93 23.50 20.61 -13.08
C ASP A 93 24.08 21.97 -12.68
N ASN A 94 23.23 22.97 -12.42
CA ASN A 94 23.67 24.36 -12.24
C ASN A 94 23.36 24.94 -10.85
N GLU A 95 22.42 24.35 -10.09
CA GLU A 95 22.07 24.81 -8.76
C GLU A 95 22.73 23.95 -7.67
N THR A 96 23.40 24.61 -6.72
CA THR A 96 24.12 23.94 -5.63
C THR A 96 23.46 24.19 -4.27
N ASP A 97 22.67 25.26 -4.15
CA ASP A 97 21.88 25.52 -2.96
C ASP A 97 20.66 24.61 -2.91
N LEU A 98 20.52 23.84 -1.83
CA LEU A 98 19.49 22.82 -1.69
C LEU A 98 18.06 23.41 -1.65
N GLU A 99 17.89 24.61 -1.09
CA GLU A 99 16.58 25.26 -0.99
C GLU A 99 16.13 25.78 -2.36
N ASN A 100 17.03 26.43 -3.09
CA ASN A 100 16.80 26.85 -4.47
C ASN A 100 16.54 25.65 -5.39
N LEU A 101 17.36 24.59 -5.26
CA LEU A 101 17.20 23.35 -6.02
C LEU A 101 15.79 22.76 -5.84
N ARG A 102 15.33 22.65 -4.58
CA ARG A 102 13.96 22.19 -4.23
C ARG A 102 12.90 23.06 -4.89
N ASN A 103 12.99 24.38 -4.72
CA ASN A 103 11.99 25.32 -5.20
C ASN A 103 11.91 25.39 -6.74
N TYR A 104 13.06 25.37 -7.42
CA TYR A 104 13.10 25.43 -8.89
C TYR A 104 12.61 24.14 -9.53
N ILE A 105 13.01 22.97 -9.01
CA ILE A 105 12.51 21.68 -9.50
C ILE A 105 10.98 21.60 -9.30
N TYR A 106 10.49 21.99 -8.12
CA TYR A 106 9.05 22.04 -7.85
C TYR A 106 8.28 22.90 -8.85
N LYS A 107 8.75 24.13 -9.12
CA LYS A 107 8.10 25.04 -10.08
C LYS A 107 8.05 24.43 -11.48
N VAL A 108 9.18 23.92 -11.98
CA VAL A 108 9.25 23.34 -13.33
C VAL A 108 8.32 22.13 -13.47
N ILE A 109 8.35 21.22 -12.50
CA ILE A 109 7.48 20.05 -12.52
C ILE A 109 6.03 20.48 -12.48
N LYS A 110 5.65 21.35 -11.53
CA LYS A 110 4.28 21.86 -11.42
C LYS A 110 3.77 22.50 -12.71
N ASP A 111 4.60 23.29 -13.37
CA ASP A 111 4.20 24.08 -14.54
C ASP A 111 4.18 23.25 -15.84
N THR A 112 4.82 22.07 -15.86
CA THR A 112 4.96 21.25 -17.07
C THR A 112 4.40 19.84 -16.95
N TYR A 113 3.82 19.47 -15.80
CA TYR A 113 3.27 18.15 -15.57
C TYR A 113 2.01 17.90 -16.42
N ASP A 114 1.96 16.77 -17.12
CA ASP A 114 0.85 16.31 -17.95
C ASP A 114 0.32 14.97 -17.42
N GLU A 115 -0.83 15.04 -16.74
CA GLU A 115 -1.55 13.90 -16.17
C GLU A 115 -1.90 12.83 -17.22
N ASN A 116 -2.25 13.23 -18.44
CA ASN A 116 -2.65 12.27 -19.49
C ASN A 116 -1.46 11.44 -19.97
N LEU A 117 -0.27 12.04 -20.06
CA LEU A 117 0.95 11.30 -20.41
C LEU A 117 1.30 10.26 -19.35
N ASP A 118 1.12 10.57 -18.07
CA ASP A 118 1.37 9.64 -16.97
C ASP A 118 0.36 8.49 -16.96
N LYS A 119 -0.93 8.79 -17.20
CA LYS A 119 -1.97 7.78 -17.36
C LYS A 119 -1.64 6.80 -18.49
N ILE A 120 -1.29 7.30 -19.69
CA ILE A 120 -0.88 6.47 -20.84
C ILE A 120 0.34 5.62 -20.48
N CYS A 121 1.28 6.18 -19.71
CA CYS A 121 2.45 5.45 -19.22
C CYS A 121 2.02 4.27 -18.32
N SER A 122 1.12 4.50 -17.36
CA SER A 122 0.62 3.46 -16.45
C SER A 122 -0.08 2.31 -17.21
N GLU A 123 -0.90 2.62 -18.22
CA GLU A 123 -1.61 1.63 -19.04
C GLU A 123 -0.62 0.78 -19.85
N LYS A 124 0.31 1.44 -20.57
CA LYS A 124 1.34 0.76 -21.37
C LYS A 124 2.22 -0.14 -20.51
N ILE A 125 2.73 0.38 -19.40
CA ILE A 125 3.64 -0.38 -18.51
C ILE A 125 2.91 -1.53 -17.84
N SER A 126 1.64 -1.36 -17.45
CA SER A 126 0.86 -2.44 -16.85
C SER A 126 0.65 -3.63 -17.78
N LEU A 127 0.34 -3.39 -19.05
CA LEU A 127 0.20 -4.45 -20.04
C LEU A 127 1.57 -5.11 -20.32
N GLN A 128 2.62 -4.31 -20.45
CA GLN A 128 3.98 -4.83 -20.66
C GLN A 128 4.43 -5.71 -19.48
N ALA A 129 4.23 -5.25 -18.25
CA ALA A 129 4.58 -5.99 -17.04
C ALA A 129 3.91 -7.37 -17.02
N ARG A 130 2.61 -7.42 -17.32
CA ARG A 130 1.85 -8.69 -17.37
C ARG A 130 2.40 -9.66 -18.41
N ARG A 131 2.67 -9.19 -19.62
CA ARG A 131 3.23 -10.01 -20.71
C ARG A 131 4.62 -10.56 -20.37
N GLU A 132 5.40 -9.79 -19.60
CA GLU A 132 6.74 -10.17 -19.16
C GLU A 132 6.75 -10.95 -17.82
N GLY A 133 5.59 -11.19 -17.20
CA GLY A 133 5.49 -11.80 -15.89
C GLY A 133 6.21 -11.00 -14.80
N LYS A 134 6.09 -9.67 -14.85
CA LYS A 134 6.61 -8.72 -13.86
C LYS A 134 5.48 -8.17 -12.99
N ARG A 135 5.79 -7.92 -11.72
CA ARG A 135 4.89 -7.27 -10.77
C ARG A 135 5.07 -5.75 -10.83
N ILE A 136 3.98 -5.00 -10.76
CA ILE A 136 4.02 -3.56 -10.49
C ILE A 136 3.92 -3.35 -8.98
N VAL A 137 5.04 -2.94 -8.38
CA VAL A 137 5.11 -2.57 -6.97
C VAL A 137 5.03 -1.05 -6.88
N CYS A 138 4.02 -0.54 -6.20
CA CYS A 138 3.86 0.89 -5.97
C CYS A 138 4.07 1.21 -4.49
N GLY A 139 4.73 2.31 -4.18
CA GLY A 139 4.84 2.74 -2.78
C GLY A 139 5.25 4.18 -2.61
N ARG A 140 4.86 4.77 -1.50
CA ARG A 140 5.22 6.16 -1.20
C ARG A 140 6.73 6.26 -0.97
N PHE A 141 7.36 7.21 -1.63
CA PHE A 141 8.78 7.45 -1.41
C PHE A 141 9.03 7.88 0.03
N SER A 142 9.92 7.15 0.70
CA SER A 142 10.42 7.47 2.04
C SER A 142 11.78 6.81 2.21
N ARG A 143 12.63 7.35 3.10
CA ARG A 143 13.93 6.74 3.39
C ARG A 143 13.80 5.31 3.91
N ALA A 144 12.74 5.02 4.66
CA ALA A 144 12.48 3.71 5.23
C ALA A 144 12.09 2.63 4.20
N PHE A 145 11.52 3.03 3.07
CA PHE A 145 11.10 2.14 1.98
C PHE A 145 12.08 2.16 0.79
N TYR A 146 12.88 3.22 0.64
CA TYR A 146 13.80 3.40 -0.49
C TYR A 146 14.72 2.20 -0.70
N ILE A 147 15.29 1.64 0.38
CA ILE A 147 16.19 0.49 0.28
C ILE A 147 15.45 -0.78 -0.16
N ASP A 148 14.28 -1.10 0.43
CA ASP A 148 13.43 -2.21 -0.03
C ASP A 148 13.13 -2.08 -1.53
N ALA A 149 12.79 -0.87 -1.98
CA ALA A 149 12.42 -0.58 -3.36
C ALA A 149 13.60 -0.69 -4.34
N LEU A 150 14.81 -0.20 -3.97
CA LEU A 150 16.02 -0.41 -4.76
C LEU A 150 16.36 -1.90 -4.88
N LEU A 151 16.26 -2.66 -3.78
CA LEU A 151 16.51 -4.09 -3.76
C LEU A 151 15.48 -4.88 -4.59
N LEU A 152 14.21 -4.47 -4.57
CA LEU A 152 13.17 -5.02 -5.44
C LEU A 152 13.47 -4.75 -6.92
N ALA A 153 13.82 -3.52 -7.28
CA ALA A 153 14.18 -3.14 -8.65
C ALA A 153 15.42 -3.88 -9.18
N ASN A 154 16.31 -4.32 -8.28
CA ASN A 154 17.51 -5.11 -8.57
C ASN A 154 17.32 -6.63 -8.45
N SER A 155 16.13 -7.08 -8.06
CA SER A 155 15.88 -8.51 -7.87
C SER A 155 15.94 -9.29 -9.20
N LYS A 156 16.28 -10.57 -9.11
CA LYS A 156 16.50 -11.44 -10.26
C LYS A 156 15.83 -12.79 -10.07
N LEU A 157 15.14 -13.24 -11.11
CA LEU A 157 14.67 -14.61 -11.26
C LEU A 157 15.61 -15.38 -12.20
N LEU A 158 15.93 -16.61 -11.83
CA LEU A 158 16.73 -17.55 -12.60
C LEU A 158 15.84 -18.71 -13.08
N PRO A 159 16.06 -19.27 -14.27
CA PRO A 159 15.45 -20.54 -14.64
C PRO A 159 15.88 -21.64 -13.66
N SER A 160 14.93 -22.43 -13.15
CA SER A 160 15.23 -23.48 -12.16
C SER A 160 16.19 -24.54 -12.71
N THR A 161 16.18 -24.76 -14.03
CA THR A 161 17.09 -25.66 -14.76
C THR A 161 18.57 -25.34 -14.54
N GLU A 162 18.93 -24.07 -14.31
CA GLU A 162 20.32 -23.66 -14.05
C GLU A 162 20.85 -24.17 -12.70
N ILE A 163 19.95 -24.52 -11.77
CA ILE A 163 20.29 -24.96 -10.41
C ILE A 163 20.30 -26.49 -10.30
N VAL A 164 19.44 -27.17 -11.07
CA VAL A 164 19.29 -28.63 -11.04
C VAL A 164 20.63 -29.34 -11.21
N LEU A 165 21.47 -28.89 -12.15
CA LEU A 165 22.80 -29.48 -12.39
C LEU A 165 23.73 -29.36 -11.17
N PHE A 166 23.67 -28.24 -10.45
CA PHE A 166 24.43 -28.05 -9.22
C PHE A 166 23.93 -29.00 -8.12
N ILE A 167 22.61 -29.09 -7.93
CA ILE A 167 21.99 -29.98 -6.93
C ILE A 167 22.37 -31.44 -7.20
N GLN A 168 22.31 -31.90 -8.45
CA GLN A 168 22.69 -33.26 -8.82
C GLN A 168 24.16 -33.56 -8.50
N LYS A 169 25.08 -32.64 -8.82
CA LYS A 169 26.51 -32.78 -8.48
C LYS A 169 26.73 -32.84 -6.97
N MET A 170 26.01 -32.03 -6.21
CA MET A 170 26.07 -32.03 -4.74
C MET A 170 25.58 -33.37 -4.17
N ARG A 171 24.43 -33.87 -4.63
CA ARG A 171 23.90 -35.19 -4.22
C ARG A 171 24.88 -36.32 -4.51
N GLN A 172 25.46 -36.35 -5.71
CA GLN A 172 26.47 -37.35 -6.09
C GLN A 172 27.68 -37.32 -5.15
N LYS A 173 28.24 -36.13 -4.89
CA LYS A 173 29.40 -35.99 -3.99
C LYS A 173 29.07 -36.35 -2.55
N LEU A 174 27.88 -35.99 -2.08
CA LEU A 174 27.44 -36.33 -0.73
C LEU A 174 27.19 -37.84 -0.56
N ALA A 175 26.71 -38.53 -1.60
CA ALA A 175 26.55 -39.99 -1.58
C ALA A 175 27.88 -40.76 -1.43
N HIS A 176 29.00 -40.10 -1.75
CA HIS A 176 30.35 -40.66 -1.56
C HIS A 176 30.95 -40.36 -0.17
N LEU A 177 30.26 -39.64 0.72
CA LEU A 177 30.73 -39.51 2.11
C LEU A 177 30.63 -40.85 2.82
N LYS A 178 31.72 -41.19 3.53
CA LYS A 178 31.80 -42.39 4.39
C LYS A 178 31.12 -42.19 5.76
N ILE A 179 30.46 -41.05 5.96
CA ILE A 179 29.72 -40.65 7.17
C ILE A 179 28.31 -40.22 6.78
N ASP A 180 27.39 -40.19 7.74
CA ASP A 180 25.99 -39.83 7.51
C ASP A 180 25.87 -38.41 6.90
N PRO A 181 25.36 -38.24 5.67
CA PRO A 181 25.25 -36.95 5.04
C PRO A 181 23.98 -36.19 5.45
N SER A 182 23.11 -36.74 6.32
CA SER A 182 21.78 -36.19 6.62
C SER A 182 21.77 -34.72 7.02
N TYR A 183 22.76 -34.28 7.82
CA TYR A 183 22.90 -32.87 8.22
C TYR A 183 23.05 -31.91 7.03
N LEU A 184 23.83 -32.32 6.02
CA LEU A 184 24.04 -31.52 4.80
C LEU A 184 22.91 -31.70 3.77
N MET A 185 22.24 -32.86 3.80
CA MET A 185 21.12 -33.14 2.90
C MET A 185 19.92 -32.23 3.14
N ALA A 186 19.69 -31.76 4.38
CA ALA A 186 18.64 -30.80 4.66
C ALA A 186 18.81 -29.49 3.83
N GLU A 187 20.04 -29.00 3.71
CA GLU A 187 20.33 -27.77 2.94
C GLU A 187 20.28 -28.00 1.43
N VAL A 188 20.67 -29.20 0.96
CA VAL A 188 20.49 -29.57 -0.46
C VAL A 188 19.00 -29.72 -0.80
N GLN A 189 18.21 -30.31 0.11
CA GLN A 189 16.76 -30.43 -0.06
C GLN A 189 16.08 -29.07 -0.09
N PHE A 190 16.55 -28.09 0.70
CA PHE A 190 16.07 -26.70 0.60
C PHE A 190 16.25 -26.14 -0.82
N LEU A 191 17.43 -26.29 -1.42
CA LEU A 191 17.70 -25.85 -2.79
C LEU A 191 16.85 -26.61 -3.83
N GLU A 192 16.61 -27.90 -3.62
CA GLU A 192 15.76 -28.71 -4.49
C GLU A 192 14.29 -28.30 -4.42
N ASN A 193 13.79 -27.97 -3.23
CA ASN A 193 12.44 -27.46 -3.05
C ASN A 193 12.23 -26.14 -3.80
N LEU A 194 13.28 -25.34 -4.03
CA LEU A 194 13.17 -24.14 -4.86
C LEU A 194 12.86 -24.49 -6.33
N THR A 195 13.31 -25.65 -6.82
CA THR A 195 13.15 -26.06 -8.22
C THR A 195 11.75 -26.58 -8.57
N SER A 196 10.80 -26.55 -7.64
CA SER A 196 9.39 -26.85 -7.93
C SER A 196 8.75 -25.80 -8.84
N GLU A 197 9.29 -24.58 -8.85
CA GLU A 197 8.87 -23.49 -9.72
C GLU A 197 9.72 -23.46 -11.00
N THR A 198 9.18 -22.89 -12.09
CA THR A 198 9.93 -22.71 -13.35
C THR A 198 11.08 -21.71 -13.20
N GLU A 199 10.89 -20.72 -12.34
CA GLU A 199 11.87 -19.69 -12.05
C GLU A 199 12.01 -19.48 -10.54
N VAL A 200 13.22 -19.16 -10.11
CA VAL A 200 13.60 -19.09 -8.69
C VAL A 200 14.31 -17.78 -8.37
N PRO A 201 14.01 -17.15 -7.22
CA PRO A 201 14.71 -15.93 -6.81
C PRO A 201 16.19 -16.18 -6.52
N LEU A 202 17.06 -15.40 -7.16
CA LEU A 202 18.52 -15.45 -6.93
C LEU A 202 18.87 -15.26 -5.44
N ALA A 203 18.11 -14.43 -4.72
CA ALA A 203 18.30 -14.22 -3.29
C ALA A 203 18.11 -15.52 -2.47
N GLN A 204 17.15 -16.36 -2.83
CA GLN A 204 16.92 -17.65 -2.16
C GLN A 204 18.00 -18.68 -2.50
N VAL A 205 18.53 -18.66 -3.72
CA VAL A 205 19.67 -19.49 -4.11
C VAL A 205 20.91 -19.11 -3.30
N LYS A 206 21.18 -17.80 -3.17
CA LYS A 206 22.26 -17.28 -2.31
C LYS A 206 22.06 -17.70 -0.85
N ASN A 207 20.83 -17.66 -0.34
CA ASN A 207 20.51 -18.12 1.01
C ASN A 207 20.87 -19.59 1.19
N GLY A 208 20.39 -20.46 0.29
CA GLY A 208 20.64 -21.90 0.36
C GLY A 208 22.13 -22.24 0.26
N ILE A 209 22.88 -21.55 -0.62
CA ILE A 209 24.35 -21.70 -0.70
C ILE A 209 25.02 -21.26 0.60
N ARG A 210 24.61 -20.14 1.19
CA ARG A 210 25.18 -19.65 2.45
C ARG A 210 24.92 -20.62 3.60
N LYS A 211 23.69 -21.14 3.72
CA LYS A 211 23.35 -22.16 4.73
C LYS A 211 24.18 -23.42 4.52
N LEU A 212 24.23 -23.92 3.28
CA LEU A 212 25.05 -25.08 2.92
C LEU A 212 26.54 -24.88 3.28
N LYS A 213 27.12 -23.69 3.06
CA LYS A 213 28.50 -23.37 3.46
C LYS A 213 28.68 -23.41 4.98
N ASN A 214 27.74 -22.83 5.73
CA ASN A 214 27.80 -22.81 7.19
C ASN A 214 27.66 -24.22 7.76
N SER A 215 26.63 -24.97 7.32
CA SER A 215 26.42 -26.36 7.73
C SER A 215 27.60 -27.25 7.35
N LEU A 216 28.24 -27.04 6.18
CA LEU A 216 29.44 -27.77 5.79
C LEU A 216 30.62 -27.54 6.75
N ARG A 217 30.80 -26.28 7.20
CA ARG A 217 31.86 -25.89 8.13
C ARG A 217 31.62 -26.44 9.53
N GLU A 218 30.39 -26.30 10.03
CA GLU A 218 29.97 -26.84 11.34
C GLU A 218 30.11 -28.36 11.36
N TYR A 219 29.60 -29.02 10.31
CA TYR A 219 29.66 -30.47 10.21
C TYR A 219 31.10 -30.97 10.16
N GLU A 220 31.97 -30.36 9.35
CA GLU A 220 33.40 -30.73 9.35
C GLU A 220 34.02 -30.57 10.74
N PHE A 221 33.76 -29.47 11.44
CA PHE A 221 34.29 -29.22 12.78
C PHE A 221 33.83 -30.29 13.78
N GLU A 222 32.55 -30.67 13.75
CA GLU A 222 32.02 -31.75 14.58
C GLU A 222 32.69 -33.10 14.27
N GLN A 223 32.90 -33.43 12.99
CA GLN A 223 33.55 -34.69 12.62
C GLN A 223 35.04 -34.73 12.99
N ILE A 224 35.74 -33.59 12.89
CA ILE A 224 37.13 -33.48 13.37
C ILE A 224 37.17 -33.70 14.88
N LYS A 225 36.28 -33.06 15.65
CA LYS A 225 36.20 -33.23 17.10
C LYS A 225 35.95 -34.69 17.50
N LYS A 226 34.99 -35.36 16.85
CA LYS A 226 34.71 -36.78 17.08
C LYS A 226 35.88 -37.69 16.71
N SER A 227 36.68 -37.31 15.72
CA SER A 227 37.89 -38.04 15.37
C SER A 227 39.00 -37.84 16.40
N ASP A 228 39.14 -36.65 16.97
CA ASP A 228 40.11 -36.36 18.04
C ASP A 228 39.73 -37.06 19.36
N GLU A 229 38.44 -37.35 19.56
CA GLU A 229 37.88 -38.09 20.71
C GLU A 229 37.85 -39.63 20.49
N ASP A 230 38.49 -40.15 19.42
CA ASP A 230 38.50 -41.58 19.02
C ASP A 230 37.11 -42.21 18.72
N GLU A 231 36.07 -41.38 18.58
CA GLU A 231 34.70 -41.81 18.25
C GLU A 231 34.53 -42.09 16.73
N LEU A 232 35.46 -41.62 15.90
CA LEU A 232 35.43 -41.77 14.43
C LEU A 232 36.53 -42.72 13.92
N LYS A 233 36.17 -43.93 13.48
CA LYS A 233 37.11 -44.91 12.88
C LYS A 233 37.34 -44.68 11.38
N LEU A 234 37.70 -43.47 10.96
CA LEU A 234 37.87 -43.10 9.55
C LEU A 234 39.16 -42.31 9.30
N ASP A 235 39.69 -42.39 8.07
CA ASP A 235 40.83 -41.56 7.65
C ASP A 235 40.39 -40.10 7.45
N LEU A 236 40.88 -39.22 8.33
CA LEU A 236 40.66 -37.78 8.29
C LEU A 236 41.10 -37.14 6.97
N ARG A 237 42.12 -37.69 6.27
CA ARG A 237 42.59 -37.14 4.99
C ARG A 237 41.56 -37.33 3.88
N ASP A 238 40.97 -38.51 3.82
CA ASP A 238 39.90 -38.83 2.87
C ASP A 238 38.67 -37.95 3.11
N LEU A 239 38.30 -37.76 4.38
CA LEU A 239 37.14 -36.96 4.75
C LEU A 239 37.33 -35.48 4.39
N ARG A 240 38.49 -34.90 4.72
CA ARG A 240 38.85 -33.52 4.35
C ARG A 240 38.86 -33.32 2.85
N LYS A 241 39.38 -34.29 2.08
CA LYS A 241 39.37 -34.24 0.62
C LYS A 241 37.95 -34.13 0.06
N THR A 242 36.98 -34.85 0.62
CA THR A 242 35.58 -34.77 0.20
C THR A 242 34.96 -33.41 0.58
N PHE A 243 35.23 -32.90 1.78
CA PHE A 243 34.80 -31.55 2.18
C PHE A 243 35.38 -30.46 1.27
N ASP A 244 36.67 -30.56 0.91
CA ASP A 244 37.32 -29.65 -0.04
C ASP A 244 36.68 -29.69 -1.43
N GLN A 245 36.31 -30.88 -1.90
CA GLN A 245 35.59 -31.02 -3.17
C GLN A 245 34.22 -30.35 -3.12
N LEU A 246 33.46 -30.50 -2.02
CA LEU A 246 32.17 -29.84 -1.83
C LEU A 246 32.34 -28.32 -1.83
N ARG A 247 33.32 -27.78 -1.07
CA ARG A 247 33.64 -26.34 -1.07
C ARG A 247 34.01 -25.84 -2.46
N SER A 248 34.79 -26.62 -3.21
CA SER A 248 35.20 -26.28 -4.57
C SER A 248 33.99 -26.14 -5.50
N GLU A 249 33.06 -27.09 -5.47
CA GLU A 249 31.84 -27.03 -6.29
C GLU A 249 30.93 -25.86 -5.87
N ILE A 250 30.75 -25.65 -4.57
CA ILE A 250 29.97 -24.50 -4.07
C ILE A 250 30.58 -23.18 -4.57
N LYS A 251 31.90 -23.02 -4.46
CA LYS A 251 32.60 -21.80 -4.90
C LYS A 251 32.55 -21.60 -6.41
N LYS A 252 32.61 -22.68 -7.20
CA LYS A 252 32.43 -22.62 -8.67
C LYS A 252 31.03 -22.14 -9.02
N PHE A 253 30.01 -22.70 -8.38
CA PHE A 253 28.62 -22.31 -8.63
C PHE A 253 28.35 -20.86 -8.18
N GLU A 254 28.80 -20.48 -6.98
CA GLU A 254 28.68 -19.10 -6.45
C GLU A 254 29.29 -18.06 -7.40
N ARG A 255 30.43 -18.37 -8.03
CA ARG A 255 31.05 -17.52 -9.07
C ARG A 255 30.27 -17.47 -10.38
N ALA A 256 29.59 -18.56 -10.74
CA ALA A 256 28.79 -18.63 -11.96
C ALA A 256 27.47 -17.87 -11.84
N LEU A 257 26.90 -17.76 -10.63
CA LEU A 257 25.59 -17.14 -10.37
C LEU A 257 25.44 -15.72 -10.96
N THR A 258 26.50 -14.93 -11.00
CA THR A 258 26.43 -13.55 -11.51
C THR A 258 26.18 -13.47 -13.01
N ASN A 259 26.53 -14.53 -13.74
CA ASN A 259 26.49 -14.58 -15.21
C ASN A 259 25.38 -15.49 -15.74
N LEU A 260 24.60 -16.12 -14.86
CA LEU A 260 23.48 -16.95 -15.26
C LEU A 260 22.38 -16.10 -15.93
N PRO A 261 21.67 -16.65 -16.92
CA PRO A 261 20.52 -15.97 -17.52
C PRO A 261 19.51 -15.64 -16.43
N SER A 262 19.09 -14.38 -16.39
CA SER A 262 18.15 -13.88 -15.40
C SER A 262 17.29 -12.78 -15.97
N ARG A 263 16.11 -12.58 -15.36
CA ARG A 263 15.21 -11.45 -15.66
C ARG A 263 14.83 -10.71 -14.39
N ALA A 264 14.53 -9.43 -14.52
CA ALA A 264 13.97 -8.62 -13.45
C ALA A 264 12.47 -8.94 -13.28
N PRO A 265 11.97 -9.22 -12.06
CA PRO A 265 10.57 -9.56 -11.83
C PRO A 265 9.69 -8.37 -11.40
N VAL A 266 10.25 -7.16 -11.24
CA VAL A 266 9.53 -6.01 -10.65
C VAL A 266 9.76 -4.74 -11.46
N TYR A 267 8.67 -3.98 -11.65
CA TYR A 267 8.73 -2.53 -11.85
C TYR A 267 8.36 -1.82 -10.55
N MET A 268 9.19 -0.88 -10.12
CA MET A 268 9.07 -0.15 -8.87
C MET A 268 8.63 1.29 -9.14
N ILE A 269 7.42 1.63 -8.72
CA ILE A 269 6.78 2.92 -8.92
C ILE A 269 6.71 3.67 -7.59
N PHE A 270 7.39 4.79 -7.48
CA PHE A 270 7.34 5.64 -6.30
C PHE A 270 6.28 6.73 -6.44
N PHE A 271 5.47 6.89 -5.40
CA PHE A 271 4.56 8.02 -5.28
C PHE A 271 5.22 9.18 -4.54
N GLN A 272 5.23 10.36 -5.18
CA GLN A 272 5.74 11.59 -4.63
C GLN A 272 4.90 12.81 -5.04
N ARG A 273 4.42 13.58 -4.06
CA ARG A 273 3.57 14.76 -4.34
C ARG A 273 4.33 15.86 -5.08
N ILE A 274 3.62 16.60 -5.94
CA ILE A 274 4.09 17.90 -6.47
C ILE A 274 3.95 18.95 -5.36
N PHE A 275 4.92 18.96 -4.44
CA PHE A 275 4.96 19.88 -3.31
C PHE A 275 6.40 20.37 -3.08
N PRO A 276 6.64 21.60 -2.58
CA PRO A 276 7.99 22.21 -2.58
C PRO A 276 9.11 21.37 -1.96
N ILE A 277 8.83 20.64 -0.89
CA ILE A 277 9.83 19.79 -0.21
C ILE A 277 9.96 18.38 -0.82
N ASP A 278 9.03 18.00 -1.68
CA ASP A 278 8.77 16.63 -2.11
C ASP A 278 9.18 16.42 -3.58
N ALA A 279 8.93 17.42 -4.44
CA ALA A 279 9.13 17.32 -5.89
C ALA A 279 10.60 17.11 -6.29
N ILE A 280 11.56 17.50 -5.43
CA ILE A 280 12.98 17.25 -5.63
C ILE A 280 13.28 15.76 -5.81
N TYR A 281 12.64 14.89 -5.03
CA TYR A 281 12.89 13.45 -5.09
C TYR A 281 12.47 12.86 -6.42
N MET A 282 11.36 13.35 -6.99
CA MET A 282 10.92 12.97 -8.32
C MET A 282 11.90 13.44 -9.40
N GLY A 283 12.37 14.69 -9.32
CA GLY A 283 13.35 15.22 -10.25
C GLY A 283 14.67 14.45 -10.24
N LEU A 284 15.20 14.14 -9.07
CA LEU A 284 16.48 13.45 -8.89
C LEU A 284 16.41 11.96 -9.26
N LEU A 285 15.44 11.22 -8.72
CA LEU A 285 15.37 9.76 -8.91
C LEU A 285 15.01 9.37 -10.34
N ASN A 286 14.17 10.14 -11.03
CA ASN A 286 13.94 9.89 -12.45
C ASN A 286 15.22 10.10 -13.27
N GLU A 287 16.17 10.91 -12.81
CA GLU A 287 17.51 11.03 -13.41
C GLU A 287 18.53 10.03 -12.80
N LEU A 288 18.07 9.06 -12.00
CA LEU A 288 18.88 8.08 -11.27
C LEU A 288 19.99 8.73 -10.41
N GLN A 289 19.68 9.85 -9.77
CA GLN A 289 20.54 10.49 -8.79
C GLN A 289 20.10 10.16 -7.36
N GLU A 290 21.06 10.02 -6.44
CA GLU A 290 20.77 9.71 -5.05
C GLU A 290 20.03 10.89 -4.37
N PRO A 291 18.79 10.69 -3.90
CA PRO A 291 17.93 11.77 -3.40
C PRO A 291 18.33 12.30 -2.02
N PHE A 292 19.16 11.56 -1.28
CA PHE A 292 19.60 11.91 0.07
C PHE A 292 21.00 12.53 0.09
N PHE A 293 21.64 12.70 -1.07
CA PHE A 293 23.00 13.23 -1.19
C PHE A 293 24.01 12.47 -0.30
N GLY A 294 23.75 11.19 -0.08
CA GLY A 294 24.72 10.29 0.55
C GLY A 294 25.84 9.95 -0.41
N GLU A 295 26.92 9.41 0.15
CA GLU A 295 28.03 8.85 -0.62
C GLU A 295 28.11 7.33 -0.36
N ASP A 296 26.97 6.63 -0.32
CA ASP A 296 26.96 5.18 -0.15
C ASP A 296 27.22 4.48 -1.49
N PRO A 297 28.40 3.85 -1.68
CA PRO A 297 28.73 3.21 -2.95
C PRO A 297 27.80 2.04 -3.29
N GLU A 298 27.15 1.42 -2.28
CA GLU A 298 26.21 0.32 -2.51
C GLU A 298 24.88 0.85 -3.07
N ILE A 299 24.42 2.04 -2.65
CA ILE A 299 23.22 2.70 -3.21
C ILE A 299 23.47 3.10 -4.67
N GLU A 300 24.61 3.73 -4.95
CA GLU A 300 24.99 4.09 -6.32
C GLU A 300 25.07 2.87 -7.24
N LYS A 301 25.58 1.75 -6.72
CA LYS A 301 25.59 0.47 -7.44
C LYS A 301 24.18 -0.04 -7.71
N LEU A 302 23.27 0.02 -6.73
CA LEU A 302 21.88 -0.41 -6.91
C LEU A 302 21.14 0.44 -7.95
N LEU A 303 21.36 1.76 -7.96
CA LEU A 303 20.83 2.66 -9.00
C LEU A 303 21.39 2.29 -10.38
N ALA A 304 22.68 1.97 -10.47
CA ALA A 304 23.32 1.56 -11.71
C ALA A 304 22.87 0.17 -12.20
N GLU A 305 22.54 -0.76 -11.31
CA GLU A 305 22.17 -2.14 -11.63
C GLU A 305 20.67 -2.34 -11.92
N GLY A 306 19.77 -1.57 -11.29
CA GLY A 306 18.32 -1.76 -11.40
C GLY A 306 17.49 -0.51 -11.68
N GLY A 307 18.13 0.65 -11.88
CA GLY A 307 17.44 1.93 -12.10
C GLY A 307 16.49 1.94 -13.31
N GLU A 308 16.72 1.09 -14.32
CA GLU A 308 15.82 0.93 -15.47
C GLU A 308 14.42 0.38 -15.13
N ASN A 309 14.23 -0.08 -13.88
CA ASN A 309 12.99 -0.61 -13.37
C ASN A 309 12.30 0.37 -12.39
N ILE A 310 12.82 1.58 -12.22
CA ILE A 310 12.32 2.59 -11.27
C ILE A 310 11.64 3.73 -12.03
N TYR A 311 10.50 4.16 -11.51
CA TYR A 311 9.81 5.35 -11.98
C TYR A 311 9.19 6.12 -10.80
N VAL A 312 9.23 7.45 -10.84
CA VAL A 312 8.67 8.31 -9.79
C VAL A 312 7.62 9.23 -10.38
N THR A 313 6.45 9.28 -9.75
CA THR A 313 5.26 9.99 -10.24
C THR A 313 4.43 10.55 -9.08
N PRO A 314 3.69 11.67 -9.27
CA PRO A 314 2.69 12.12 -8.32
C PRO A 314 1.32 11.44 -8.50
N ASP A 315 1.10 10.75 -9.63
CA ASP A 315 -0.15 10.09 -9.96
C ASP A 315 -0.28 8.77 -9.18
N MET A 316 -0.94 8.87 -8.03
CA MET A 316 -1.33 7.71 -7.24
C MET A 316 -2.63 7.08 -7.77
N ASN A 317 -3.43 7.81 -8.55
CA ASN A 317 -4.77 7.38 -8.94
C ASN A 317 -4.72 6.25 -9.97
N ASP A 318 -4.09 6.48 -11.12
CA ASP A 318 -4.11 5.48 -12.19
C ASP A 318 -3.13 4.33 -11.90
N TRP A 319 -1.99 4.62 -11.29
CA TRP A 319 -1.03 3.58 -10.90
C TRP A 319 -1.57 2.62 -9.83
N LEU A 320 -2.36 3.07 -8.86
CA LEU A 320 -3.00 2.15 -7.90
C LEU A 320 -4.04 1.23 -8.56
N ARG A 321 -4.69 1.67 -9.64
CA ARG A 321 -5.62 0.83 -10.42
C ARG A 321 -4.93 -0.31 -11.17
N LYS A 322 -3.61 -0.21 -11.35
CA LYS A 322 -2.78 -1.18 -12.09
C LYS A 322 -1.77 -1.94 -11.22
N CYS A 323 -1.72 -1.61 -9.94
CA CYS A 323 -0.71 -2.09 -9.00
C CYS A 323 -0.97 -3.53 -8.54
N ASP A 324 0.07 -4.35 -8.45
CA ASP A 324 -0.01 -5.69 -7.85
C ASP A 324 0.33 -5.67 -6.35
N ASP A 325 1.23 -4.77 -5.94
CA ASP A 325 1.66 -4.59 -4.55
C ASP A 325 1.75 -3.11 -4.15
N TRP A 326 0.79 -2.66 -3.36
CA TRP A 326 0.81 -1.32 -2.78
C TRP A 326 1.49 -1.35 -1.41
N ILE A 327 2.68 -0.77 -1.31
CA ILE A 327 3.46 -0.65 -0.08
C ILE A 327 3.30 0.76 0.49
N GLU A 328 2.58 0.86 1.61
CA GLU A 328 2.33 2.14 2.27
C GLU A 328 3.27 2.35 3.45
N ALA A 329 3.97 3.48 3.43
CA ALA A 329 5.07 3.84 4.32
C ALA A 329 4.82 5.17 5.08
N LEU A 330 3.59 5.71 5.04
CA LEU A 330 3.23 6.92 5.78
C LEU A 330 3.46 6.76 7.28
N PRO A 331 4.23 7.62 7.94
CA PRO A 331 4.52 7.48 9.36
C PRO A 331 3.26 7.71 10.21
N ALA A 332 3.01 6.83 11.18
CA ALA A 332 2.05 7.09 12.25
C ALA A 332 2.77 7.85 13.37
N TYR A 333 2.35 9.08 13.67
CA TYR A 333 2.91 9.87 14.77
C TYR A 333 2.28 9.44 16.10
N ALA A 334 3.07 9.39 17.16
CA ALA A 334 2.57 9.19 18.52
C ALA A 334 3.21 10.20 19.47
N ALA A 335 2.43 10.68 20.42
CA ALA A 335 2.86 11.61 21.44
C ALA A 335 2.23 11.23 22.78
N TYR A 336 2.77 11.79 23.86
CA TYR A 336 2.24 11.60 25.20
C TYR A 336 2.28 12.91 25.98
N GLN A 337 1.37 13.04 26.94
CA GLN A 337 1.29 14.15 27.89
C GLN A 337 1.26 13.56 29.30
N ILE A 338 2.12 14.09 30.17
CA ILE A 338 2.08 13.81 31.60
C ILE A 338 1.32 14.96 32.24
N ILE A 339 0.14 14.67 32.79
CA ILE A 339 -0.71 15.64 33.47
C ILE A 339 -0.49 15.46 34.97
N PRO A 340 0.02 16.47 35.70
CA PRO A 340 0.11 16.41 37.15
C PRO A 340 -1.29 16.36 37.76
N GLU A 341 -1.51 15.46 38.72
CA GLU A 341 -2.70 15.42 39.57
C GLU A 341 -2.24 15.50 41.04
N ASP A 342 -3.11 15.89 41.97
CA ASP A 342 -2.73 16.03 43.38
C ASP A 342 -2.20 14.69 43.95
N GLY A 343 -0.87 14.64 44.13
CA GLY A 343 -0.16 13.45 44.61
C GLY A 343 0.05 12.33 43.58
N SER A 344 -0.28 12.53 42.30
CA SER A 344 -0.05 11.54 41.24
C SER A 344 0.22 12.16 39.86
N TYR A 345 0.43 11.33 38.84
CA TYR A 345 0.57 11.77 37.46
C TYR A 345 -0.36 10.95 36.57
N LYS A 346 -1.16 11.63 35.75
CA LYS A 346 -1.98 11.00 34.71
C LYS A 346 -1.22 11.01 33.39
N PHE A 347 -0.83 9.84 32.93
CA PHE A 347 -0.19 9.65 31.63
C PHE A 347 -1.25 9.54 30.53
N ARG A 348 -1.17 10.40 29.50
CA ARG A 348 -2.06 10.37 28.34
C ARG A 348 -1.24 10.21 27.07
N ALA A 349 -1.20 9.00 26.51
CA ALA A 349 -0.65 8.75 25.19
C ALA A 349 -1.71 8.89 24.10
N TRP A 350 -1.33 9.39 22.93
CA TRP A 350 -2.16 9.34 21.73
C TRP A 350 -1.33 9.04 20.48
N VAL A 351 -1.95 8.35 19.53
CA VAL A 351 -1.39 8.08 18.21
C VAL A 351 -2.25 8.83 17.19
N GLN A 352 -1.63 9.66 16.36
CA GLN A 352 -2.30 10.37 15.29
C GLN A 352 -2.54 9.41 14.12
N ARG A 353 -3.78 8.91 14.02
CA ARG A 353 -4.23 7.99 12.97
C ARG A 353 -4.93 8.67 11.80
N ASN A 354 -5.36 9.92 11.98
CA ASN A 354 -6.16 10.67 11.00
C ASN A 354 -5.55 10.72 9.60
N ILE A 355 -4.22 10.89 9.50
CA ILE A 355 -3.52 11.00 8.20
C ILE A 355 -3.53 9.64 7.47
N LEU A 356 -3.33 8.54 8.21
CA LEU A 356 -3.40 7.19 7.64
C LEU A 356 -4.82 6.85 7.22
N GLU A 357 -5.80 7.14 8.08
CA GLU A 357 -7.22 6.94 7.79
C GLU A 357 -7.64 7.67 6.51
N GLU A 358 -7.32 8.97 6.43
CA GLU A 358 -7.63 9.80 5.27
C GLU A 358 -6.99 9.25 4.00
N MET A 359 -5.72 8.84 4.07
CA MET A 359 -5.03 8.31 2.89
C MET A 359 -5.64 6.99 2.40
N TYR A 360 -5.94 6.03 3.29
CA TYR A 360 -6.56 4.76 2.86
C TYR A 360 -7.98 4.98 2.32
N LYS A 361 -8.76 5.85 2.97
CA LYS A 361 -10.11 6.20 2.52
C LYS A 361 -10.10 6.91 1.18
N ALA A 362 -9.20 7.88 0.97
CA ALA A 362 -9.06 8.62 -0.27
C ALA A 362 -8.70 7.73 -1.47
N ASN A 363 -8.00 6.63 -1.23
CA ASN A 363 -7.54 5.72 -2.29
C ASN A 363 -8.37 4.43 -2.40
N SER A 364 -9.40 4.27 -1.56
CA SER A 364 -10.27 3.08 -1.57
C SER A 364 -10.94 2.87 -2.94
N GLU A 365 -11.36 3.94 -3.62
CA GLU A 365 -12.00 3.87 -4.95
C GLU A 365 -11.04 3.35 -6.02
N ASN A 366 -9.80 3.84 -6.05
CA ASN A 366 -8.77 3.37 -6.98
C ASN A 366 -8.43 1.90 -6.71
N TRP A 367 -8.42 1.48 -5.45
CA TRP A 367 -8.21 0.09 -5.07
C TRP A 367 -9.39 -0.82 -5.46
N ALA A 368 -10.64 -0.35 -5.33
CA ALA A 368 -11.81 -1.07 -5.80
C ALA A 368 -11.74 -1.31 -7.32
N LEU A 369 -11.35 -0.30 -8.10
CA LEU A 369 -11.14 -0.41 -9.54
C LEU A 369 -9.99 -1.37 -9.90
N ASN A 370 -8.92 -1.41 -9.11
CA ASN A 370 -7.83 -2.38 -9.26
C ASN A 370 -8.35 -3.82 -9.12
N ILE A 371 -9.15 -4.07 -8.07
CA ILE A 371 -9.79 -5.36 -7.81
C ILE A 371 -10.79 -5.72 -8.91
N GLU A 372 -11.58 -4.77 -9.38
CA GLU A 372 -12.55 -4.97 -10.48
C GLU A 372 -11.83 -5.49 -11.72
N GLU A 373 -10.71 -4.88 -12.11
CA GLU A 373 -9.93 -5.34 -13.26
C GLU A 373 -9.34 -6.75 -13.03
N VAL A 374 -8.91 -7.09 -11.81
CA VAL A 374 -8.47 -8.45 -11.48
C VAL A 374 -9.59 -9.44 -11.74
N MET A 375 -10.79 -9.19 -11.20
CA MET A 375 -11.97 -10.03 -11.44
C MET A 375 -12.34 -10.12 -12.92
N MET A 376 -12.22 -9.03 -13.68
CA MET A 376 -12.47 -9.03 -15.12
C MET A 376 -11.47 -9.93 -15.86
N THR A 377 -10.18 -9.85 -15.54
CA THR A 377 -9.17 -10.72 -16.16
C THR A 377 -9.30 -12.19 -15.74
N GLU A 378 -9.81 -12.46 -14.52
CA GLU A 378 -10.21 -13.81 -14.10
C GLU A 378 -11.38 -14.34 -14.96
N ASN A 379 -12.41 -13.53 -15.18
CA ASN A 379 -13.56 -13.91 -16.02
C ASN A 379 -13.13 -14.16 -17.48
N ILE A 380 -12.24 -13.31 -18.02
CA ILE A 380 -11.62 -13.48 -19.35
C ILE A 380 -10.81 -14.78 -19.43
N SER A 381 -10.06 -15.12 -18.38
CA SER A 381 -9.30 -16.36 -18.34
C SER A 381 -10.21 -17.59 -18.40
N ILE A 382 -11.32 -17.59 -17.66
CA ILE A 382 -12.32 -18.68 -17.71
C ILE A 382 -12.96 -18.74 -19.10
N ALA A 383 -13.31 -17.58 -19.68
CA ALA A 383 -13.88 -17.51 -21.02
C ALA A 383 -12.95 -18.10 -22.09
N ARG A 384 -11.66 -17.77 -22.05
CA ARG A 384 -10.63 -18.34 -22.96
C ARG A 384 -10.56 -19.86 -22.86
N GLU A 385 -10.54 -20.41 -21.65
CA GLU A 385 -10.52 -21.86 -21.45
C GLU A 385 -11.77 -22.53 -22.06
N ILE A 386 -12.95 -22.00 -21.82
CA ILE A 386 -14.20 -22.54 -22.38
C ILE A 386 -14.20 -22.46 -23.91
N ILE A 387 -13.75 -21.36 -24.51
CA ILE A 387 -13.67 -21.21 -25.97
C ILE A 387 -12.71 -22.25 -26.56
N ALA A 388 -11.57 -22.46 -25.92
CA ALA A 388 -10.60 -23.47 -26.35
C ALA A 388 -11.17 -24.88 -26.26
N GLU A 389 -11.92 -25.21 -25.20
CA GLU A 389 -12.62 -26.50 -25.06
C GLU A 389 -13.67 -26.70 -26.15
N LEU A 390 -14.53 -25.70 -26.40
CA LEU A 390 -15.54 -25.74 -27.47
C LEU A 390 -14.92 -25.94 -28.86
N SER A 391 -13.76 -25.32 -29.07
CA SER A 391 -13.02 -25.35 -30.33
C SER A 391 -12.09 -26.56 -30.47
N GLY A 392 -11.94 -27.37 -29.42
CA GLY A 392 -11.00 -28.50 -29.39
C GLY A 392 -9.52 -28.08 -29.47
N ILE A 393 -9.21 -26.86 -29.04
CA ILE A 393 -7.85 -26.31 -29.00
C ILE A 393 -7.20 -26.81 -27.71
N ALA A 394 -6.08 -27.53 -27.81
CA ALA A 394 -5.27 -27.90 -26.65
C ALA A 394 -4.26 -26.79 -26.33
N TRP A 395 -4.06 -26.49 -25.04
CA TRP A 395 -3.07 -25.50 -24.58
C TRP A 395 -2.19 -26.05 -23.45
N LYS A 396 -0.97 -25.51 -23.32
CA LYS A 396 -0.01 -25.89 -22.27
C LYS A 396 -0.07 -24.97 -21.04
N ASP A 397 -0.13 -23.68 -21.29
CA ASP A 397 -0.13 -22.62 -20.30
C ASP A 397 -0.95 -21.43 -20.82
N GLU A 398 -1.08 -20.38 -20.00
CA GLU A 398 -1.85 -19.20 -20.38
C GLU A 398 -1.26 -18.45 -21.58
N LYS A 399 0.06 -18.46 -21.76
CA LYS A 399 0.71 -17.76 -22.86
C LYS A 399 0.38 -18.43 -24.20
N ASP A 400 0.47 -19.75 -24.25
CA ASP A 400 0.06 -20.56 -25.40
C ASP A 400 -1.43 -20.37 -25.72
N LEU A 401 -2.28 -20.24 -24.68
CA LEU A 401 -3.71 -19.98 -24.85
C LEU A 401 -3.99 -18.58 -25.44
N LEU A 402 -3.28 -17.54 -24.98
CA LEU A 402 -3.38 -16.18 -25.53
C LEU A 402 -2.99 -16.14 -27.00
N GLU A 403 -1.88 -16.78 -27.38
CA GLU A 403 -1.39 -16.81 -28.76
C GLU A 403 -2.35 -17.55 -29.71
N LYS A 404 -3.01 -18.62 -29.24
CA LYS A 404 -3.94 -19.43 -30.06
C LYS A 404 -5.32 -18.83 -30.26
N LEU A 405 -5.74 -17.93 -29.37
CA LEU A 405 -7.05 -17.27 -29.41
C LEU A 405 -6.97 -15.82 -29.89
N ASP A 406 -5.81 -15.39 -30.41
CA ASP A 406 -5.63 -14.07 -31.02
C ASP A 406 -6.66 -13.86 -32.16
N GLY A 407 -7.37 -12.72 -32.14
CA GLY A 407 -8.46 -12.43 -33.08
C GLY A 407 -9.86 -12.90 -32.66
N MET A 408 -10.02 -13.54 -31.49
CA MET A 408 -11.33 -13.94 -30.91
C MET A 408 -11.79 -13.00 -29.78
N GLU A 409 -11.40 -11.73 -29.80
CA GLU A 409 -11.61 -10.79 -28.69
C GLU A 409 -13.09 -10.57 -28.37
N SER A 410 -13.95 -10.60 -29.39
CA SER A 410 -15.40 -10.41 -29.22
C SER A 410 -16.03 -11.59 -28.48
N GLU A 411 -15.68 -12.81 -28.88
CA GLU A 411 -16.16 -14.06 -28.31
C GLU A 411 -15.73 -14.18 -26.85
N ILE A 412 -14.45 -13.85 -26.57
CA ILE A 412 -13.91 -13.79 -25.21
C ILE A 412 -14.68 -12.77 -24.38
N ALA A 413 -14.90 -11.56 -24.89
CA ALA A 413 -15.64 -10.51 -24.18
C ALA A 413 -17.09 -10.92 -23.89
N TYR A 414 -17.80 -11.48 -24.87
CA TYR A 414 -19.18 -11.94 -24.71
C TYR A 414 -19.30 -13.03 -23.64
N LEU A 415 -18.41 -14.03 -23.69
CA LEU A 415 -18.44 -15.11 -22.72
C LEU A 415 -18.00 -14.66 -21.32
N ALA A 416 -17.05 -13.71 -21.21
CA ALA A 416 -16.64 -13.14 -19.93
C ALA A 416 -17.78 -12.41 -19.22
N VAL A 417 -18.67 -11.73 -19.95
CA VAL A 417 -19.90 -11.14 -19.39
C VAL A 417 -20.83 -12.22 -18.84
N LEU A 418 -20.98 -13.35 -19.53
CA LEU A 418 -21.80 -14.47 -19.03
C LEU A 418 -21.19 -15.12 -17.78
N VAL A 419 -19.85 -15.19 -17.71
CA VAL A 419 -19.12 -15.63 -16.51
C VAL A 419 -19.40 -14.67 -15.34
N GLU A 420 -19.32 -13.35 -15.56
CA GLU A 420 -19.63 -12.34 -14.54
C GLU A 420 -21.07 -12.45 -14.04
N LYS A 421 -22.05 -12.57 -14.95
CA LYS A 421 -23.46 -12.71 -14.56
C LYS A 421 -23.78 -14.03 -13.88
N SER A 422 -23.09 -15.11 -14.25
CA SER A 422 -23.18 -16.37 -13.52
C SER A 422 -22.60 -16.24 -12.11
N TYR A 423 -21.48 -15.52 -11.95
CA TYR A 423 -20.92 -15.19 -10.64
C TYR A 423 -21.90 -14.37 -9.79
N GLU A 424 -22.48 -13.29 -10.32
CA GLU A 424 -23.47 -12.46 -9.61
C GLU A 424 -24.66 -13.31 -9.10
N ASN A 425 -25.17 -14.22 -9.94
CA ASN A 425 -26.31 -15.06 -9.60
C ASN A 425 -25.98 -16.18 -8.58
N LEU A 426 -24.71 -16.57 -8.44
CA LEU A 426 -24.24 -17.72 -7.66
C LEU A 426 -23.22 -17.33 -6.57
N VAL A 427 -23.10 -16.05 -6.23
CA VAL A 427 -22.03 -15.51 -5.37
C VAL A 427 -21.94 -16.22 -4.02
N GLU A 428 -23.07 -16.57 -3.40
CA GLU A 428 -23.11 -17.28 -2.12
C GLU A 428 -22.57 -18.71 -2.21
N GLU A 429 -22.90 -19.43 -3.29
CA GLU A 429 -22.45 -20.80 -3.51
C GLU A 429 -20.93 -20.83 -3.79
N ILE A 430 -20.46 -19.84 -4.54
CA ILE A 430 -19.04 -19.63 -4.79
C ILE A 430 -18.32 -19.31 -3.48
N GLY A 431 -18.88 -18.42 -2.65
CA GLY A 431 -18.34 -18.09 -1.31
C GLY A 431 -18.24 -19.33 -0.39
N ARG A 432 -19.30 -20.15 -0.34
CA ARG A 432 -19.29 -21.42 0.41
C ARG A 432 -18.22 -22.39 -0.12
N THR A 433 -18.01 -22.43 -1.42
CA THR A 433 -16.97 -23.25 -2.06
C THR A 433 -15.57 -22.74 -1.72
N CYS A 434 -15.35 -21.42 -1.76
CA CYS A 434 -14.09 -20.78 -1.33
C CYS A 434 -13.75 -21.21 0.10
N GLU A 435 -14.72 -21.15 1.02
CA GLU A 435 -14.48 -21.45 2.42
C GLU A 435 -14.24 -22.95 2.66
N ARG A 436 -15.14 -23.81 2.18
CA ARG A 436 -15.08 -25.27 2.39
C ARG A 436 -13.79 -25.88 1.83
N GLU A 437 -13.35 -25.38 0.68
CA GLU A 437 -12.21 -25.94 -0.05
C GLU A 437 -10.93 -25.10 0.05
N LYS A 438 -10.98 -23.99 0.81
CA LYS A 438 -9.88 -23.01 0.96
C LYS A 438 -9.37 -22.50 -0.40
N LEU A 439 -10.29 -22.23 -1.31
CA LEU A 439 -10.02 -21.76 -2.67
C LEU A 439 -10.20 -20.24 -2.76
N LEU A 440 -9.47 -19.63 -3.70
CA LEU A 440 -9.71 -18.25 -4.10
C LEU A 440 -10.90 -18.17 -5.08
N ARG A 441 -11.44 -16.95 -5.23
CA ARG A 441 -12.56 -16.64 -6.12
C ARG A 441 -12.40 -17.29 -7.50
N PHE A 442 -11.26 -17.09 -8.17
CA PHE A 442 -11.01 -17.64 -9.50
C PHE A 442 -11.23 -19.16 -9.57
N GLN A 443 -10.63 -19.90 -8.63
CA GLN A 443 -10.68 -21.36 -8.60
C GLN A 443 -12.09 -21.86 -8.27
N ALA A 444 -12.74 -21.25 -7.29
CA ALA A 444 -14.10 -21.58 -6.90
C ALA A 444 -15.11 -21.24 -8.01
N LEU A 445 -14.99 -20.07 -8.63
CA LEU A 445 -15.84 -19.64 -9.75
C LEU A 445 -15.69 -20.59 -10.94
N LYS A 446 -14.44 -20.90 -11.33
CA LYS A 446 -14.15 -21.85 -12.39
C LYS A 446 -14.84 -23.19 -12.09
N LYS A 447 -14.67 -23.73 -10.88
CA LYS A 447 -15.30 -24.99 -10.47
C LYS A 447 -16.83 -24.94 -10.56
N VAL A 448 -17.45 -23.94 -9.93
CA VAL A 448 -18.92 -23.79 -9.89
C VAL A 448 -19.50 -23.63 -11.29
N ILE A 449 -18.86 -22.86 -12.18
CA ILE A 449 -19.33 -22.69 -13.56
C ILE A 449 -19.38 -24.02 -14.32
N HIS A 450 -18.43 -24.92 -14.08
CA HIS A 450 -18.38 -26.21 -14.77
C HIS A 450 -19.36 -27.25 -14.17
N GLU A 451 -19.47 -27.28 -12.84
CA GLU A 451 -20.20 -28.32 -12.11
C GLU A 451 -21.69 -27.99 -11.87
N ASN A 452 -22.07 -26.72 -11.85
CA ASN A 452 -23.42 -26.31 -11.46
C ASN A 452 -24.36 -26.14 -12.67
N ASP A 453 -25.33 -27.06 -12.80
CA ASP A 453 -26.38 -27.07 -13.83
C ASP A 453 -27.59 -26.17 -13.55
N ASN A 454 -27.53 -25.34 -12.50
CA ASN A 454 -28.61 -24.42 -12.16
C ASN A 454 -28.84 -23.40 -13.29
N LYS A 455 -30.11 -23.05 -13.55
CA LYS A 455 -30.51 -22.03 -14.53
C LYS A 455 -29.91 -20.63 -14.26
N LYS A 456 -29.47 -20.39 -13.02
CA LYS A 456 -28.71 -19.20 -12.61
C LYS A 456 -27.31 -19.11 -13.24
N ASN A 457 -26.74 -20.24 -13.66
CA ASN A 457 -25.50 -20.33 -14.40
C ASN A 457 -25.76 -20.07 -15.90
N LEU A 458 -25.54 -18.83 -16.34
CA LEU A 458 -25.77 -18.44 -17.73
C LEU A 458 -24.76 -19.07 -18.70
N VAL A 459 -23.52 -19.33 -18.23
CA VAL A 459 -22.51 -20.05 -19.02
C VAL A 459 -23.02 -21.45 -19.34
N LYS A 460 -23.49 -22.20 -18.34
CA LYS A 460 -24.00 -23.55 -18.58
C LYS A 460 -25.24 -23.55 -19.47
N LYS A 461 -26.10 -22.54 -19.32
CA LYS A 461 -27.27 -22.35 -20.18
C LYS A 461 -26.88 -22.22 -21.66
N ILE A 462 -25.95 -21.32 -22.00
CA ILE A 462 -25.52 -21.18 -23.40
C ILE A 462 -24.77 -22.42 -23.90
N LEU A 463 -23.97 -23.08 -23.06
CA LEU A 463 -23.27 -24.32 -23.44
C LEU A 463 -24.25 -25.47 -23.77
N ASN A 464 -25.39 -25.53 -23.10
CA ASN A 464 -26.44 -26.53 -23.38
C ASN A 464 -27.22 -26.20 -24.67
N GLU A 465 -27.31 -24.93 -25.05
CA GLU A 465 -27.97 -24.46 -26.28
C GLU A 465 -27.01 -24.40 -27.48
N TYR A 466 -25.70 -24.50 -27.24
CA TYR A 466 -24.63 -24.35 -28.22
C TYR A 466 -24.70 -25.42 -29.32
N LYS A 467 -24.66 -24.95 -30.56
CA LYS A 467 -24.59 -25.80 -31.76
C LYS A 467 -23.26 -25.61 -32.44
N LYS A 468 -22.46 -26.67 -32.47
CA LYS A 468 -21.13 -26.69 -33.11
C LYS A 468 -21.13 -26.33 -34.60
N ALA A 469 -22.26 -26.52 -35.29
CA ALA A 469 -22.39 -26.22 -36.72
C ALA A 469 -22.58 -24.72 -37.02
N GLU A 470 -22.91 -23.91 -36.00
CA GLU A 470 -23.15 -22.47 -36.13
C GLU A 470 -21.96 -21.68 -35.59
N ASP A 471 -21.79 -20.45 -36.07
CA ASP A 471 -20.71 -19.54 -35.63
C ASP A 471 -20.87 -19.17 -34.14
N LEU A 472 -19.79 -19.28 -33.36
CA LEU A 472 -19.81 -19.05 -31.91
C LEU A 472 -20.12 -17.58 -31.58
N LYS A 473 -19.55 -16.64 -32.33
CA LYS A 473 -19.76 -15.20 -32.12
C LYS A 473 -21.23 -14.83 -32.34
N ILE A 474 -21.84 -15.34 -33.39
CA ILE A 474 -23.25 -15.10 -33.71
C ILE A 474 -24.16 -15.65 -32.59
N GLN A 475 -23.89 -16.88 -32.13
CA GLN A 475 -24.67 -17.50 -31.06
C GLN A 475 -24.54 -16.73 -29.72
N LEU A 476 -23.33 -16.35 -29.34
CA LEU A 476 -23.09 -15.55 -28.14
C LEU A 476 -23.78 -14.19 -28.24
N GLN A 477 -23.63 -13.48 -29.36
CA GLN A 477 -24.25 -12.17 -29.56
C GLN A 477 -25.80 -12.26 -29.50
N ALA A 478 -26.39 -13.29 -30.11
CA ALA A 478 -27.83 -13.53 -30.05
C ALA A 478 -28.29 -13.77 -28.61
N PHE A 479 -27.55 -14.59 -27.84
CA PHE A 479 -27.86 -14.84 -26.43
C PHE A 479 -27.74 -13.58 -25.57
N LEU A 480 -26.66 -12.81 -25.73
CA LEU A 480 -26.46 -11.56 -25.00
C LEU A 480 -27.58 -10.56 -25.30
N SER A 481 -28.04 -10.50 -26.55
CA SER A 481 -29.15 -9.65 -26.98
C SER A 481 -30.47 -10.04 -26.33
N GLN A 482 -30.76 -11.34 -26.20
CA GLN A 482 -31.93 -11.84 -25.47
C GLN A 482 -31.89 -11.52 -23.97
N THR A 483 -30.69 -11.36 -23.40
CA THR A 483 -30.48 -11.06 -21.97
C THR A 483 -30.21 -9.58 -21.67
N ASN A 484 -30.22 -8.68 -22.66
CA ASN A 484 -29.83 -7.26 -22.52
C ASN A 484 -28.41 -7.05 -21.94
N LEU A 485 -27.44 -7.86 -22.37
CA LEU A 485 -26.05 -7.81 -21.87
C LEU A 485 -25.02 -7.35 -22.92
N VAL A 486 -25.46 -6.90 -24.10
CA VAL A 486 -24.56 -6.56 -25.21
C VAL A 486 -23.63 -5.40 -24.86
N SER A 487 -24.17 -4.33 -24.24
CA SER A 487 -23.37 -3.17 -23.82
C SER A 487 -22.34 -3.49 -22.74
N GLU A 488 -22.59 -4.52 -21.92
CA GLU A 488 -21.66 -4.93 -20.87
C GLU A 488 -20.36 -5.51 -21.44
N ALA A 489 -20.40 -6.07 -22.65
CA ALA A 489 -19.22 -6.64 -23.31
C ALA A 489 -18.19 -5.59 -23.72
N GLU A 490 -18.60 -4.34 -23.90
CA GLU A 490 -17.71 -3.23 -24.26
C GLU A 490 -16.62 -3.02 -23.18
N ARG A 491 -16.93 -3.33 -21.92
CA ARG A 491 -15.96 -3.23 -20.80
C ARG A 491 -14.85 -4.28 -20.89
N TYR A 492 -15.14 -5.45 -21.44
CA TYR A 492 -14.19 -6.57 -21.53
C TYR A 492 -13.32 -6.54 -22.78
N LEU A 493 -13.81 -5.95 -23.87
CA LEU A 493 -13.15 -5.96 -25.17
C LEU A 493 -11.70 -5.44 -25.11
N PRO A 494 -11.37 -4.32 -24.42
CA PRO A 494 -9.99 -3.83 -24.32
C PRO A 494 -9.04 -4.77 -23.56
N LEU A 495 -9.59 -5.67 -22.74
CA LEU A 495 -8.85 -6.57 -21.86
C LEU A 495 -8.78 -8.00 -22.39
N ALA A 496 -9.45 -8.34 -23.49
CA ALA A 496 -9.57 -9.73 -23.98
C ALA A 496 -8.22 -10.45 -24.16
N ASN A 497 -7.18 -9.70 -24.56
CA ASN A 497 -5.82 -10.19 -24.78
C ASN A 497 -4.87 -9.96 -23.59
N TYR A 498 -5.40 -9.58 -22.43
CA TYR A 498 -4.61 -9.38 -21.21
C TYR A 498 -4.43 -10.71 -20.48
N PRO A 499 -3.23 -11.01 -19.96
CA PRO A 499 -3.03 -12.10 -19.02
C PRO A 499 -3.86 -11.91 -17.74
N ARG A 500 -4.23 -13.02 -17.10
CA ARG A 500 -4.92 -13.04 -15.81
C ARG A 500 -4.05 -12.39 -14.75
N ARG A 501 -4.66 -11.56 -13.91
CA ARG A 501 -4.01 -11.03 -12.71
C ARG A 501 -4.26 -11.91 -11.49
N GLU A 502 -3.29 -11.94 -10.59
CA GLU A 502 -3.46 -12.48 -9.24
C GLU A 502 -4.10 -11.44 -8.32
N LEU A 503 -4.54 -11.87 -7.14
CA LEU A 503 -5.06 -10.96 -6.11
C LEU A 503 -4.02 -9.89 -5.73
N PRO A 504 -4.38 -8.60 -5.80
CA PRO A 504 -3.48 -7.52 -5.46
C PRO A 504 -3.25 -7.47 -3.94
N SER A 505 -2.13 -6.90 -3.52
CA SER A 505 -1.68 -6.92 -2.12
C SER A 505 -1.42 -5.52 -1.58
N ILE A 506 -1.92 -5.24 -0.39
CA ILE A 506 -1.58 -4.04 0.39
C ILE A 506 -0.62 -4.44 1.50
N HIS A 507 0.48 -3.70 1.61
CA HIS A 507 1.54 -3.92 2.57
C HIS A 507 1.67 -2.68 3.46
N VAL A 508 1.35 -2.84 4.74
CA VAL A 508 1.53 -1.81 5.76
C VAL A 508 2.97 -1.90 6.27
N LEU A 509 3.82 -0.96 5.86
CA LEU A 509 5.24 -0.94 6.24
C LEU A 509 5.51 -0.14 7.52
N THR A 510 4.62 0.80 7.82
CA THR A 510 4.71 1.69 8.99
C THR A 510 4.53 0.93 10.30
N THR A 511 5.28 1.31 11.35
CA THR A 511 5.04 0.79 12.71
C THR A 511 3.63 1.12 13.19
N LEU A 512 2.82 0.10 13.43
CA LEU A 512 1.47 0.20 13.99
C LEU A 512 1.37 -0.62 15.29
N GLY A 513 0.34 -0.35 16.08
CA GLY A 513 0.03 -1.16 17.26
C GLY A 513 -0.51 -2.54 16.87
N PRO A 514 -0.37 -3.58 17.71
CA PRO A 514 -0.91 -4.89 17.37
C PRO A 514 -2.44 -4.86 17.21
N GLY A 515 -2.93 -5.42 16.11
CA GLY A 515 -4.33 -5.38 15.68
C GLY A 515 -4.69 -4.23 14.76
N GLU A 516 -3.90 -3.16 14.66
CA GLU A 516 -4.33 -1.96 13.94
C GLU A 516 -4.47 -2.16 12.43
N SER A 517 -3.65 -3.01 11.80
CA SER A 517 -3.83 -3.31 10.38
C SER A 517 -5.19 -3.98 10.12
N GLU A 518 -5.59 -4.91 10.99
CA GLU A 518 -6.84 -5.65 10.86
C GLU A 518 -8.07 -4.84 11.28
N PHE A 519 -7.97 -4.02 12.34
CA PHE A 519 -9.10 -3.23 12.84
C PHE A 519 -9.26 -1.87 12.16
N ASN A 520 -8.17 -1.22 11.75
CA ASN A 520 -8.25 0.12 11.18
C ASN A 520 -8.09 0.09 9.66
N VAL A 521 -6.93 -0.35 9.16
CA VAL A 521 -6.61 -0.26 7.72
C VAL A 521 -7.61 -1.04 6.87
N LYS A 522 -7.93 -2.28 7.28
CA LYS A 522 -8.97 -3.09 6.65
C LYS A 522 -10.31 -2.34 6.61
N ASN A 523 -10.82 -1.89 7.76
CA ASN A 523 -12.13 -1.23 7.85
C ASN A 523 -12.20 0.07 7.04
N TRP A 524 -11.14 0.88 7.05
CA TRP A 524 -11.09 2.12 6.28
C TRP A 524 -11.20 1.88 4.76
N LEU A 525 -10.53 0.83 4.27
CA LEU A 525 -10.57 0.43 2.88
C LEU A 525 -11.91 -0.21 2.51
N GLU A 526 -12.34 -1.22 3.27
CA GLU A 526 -13.54 -1.99 2.97
C GLU A 526 -14.80 -1.12 3.03
N GLU A 527 -14.89 -0.19 3.99
CA GLU A 527 -15.99 0.79 4.03
C GLU A 527 -15.99 1.70 2.79
N GLY A 528 -14.82 2.26 2.44
CA GLY A 528 -14.72 3.17 1.29
C GLY A 528 -15.05 2.47 -0.03
N MET A 529 -14.52 1.25 -0.23
CA MET A 529 -14.83 0.42 -1.40
C MET A 529 -16.31 0.04 -1.46
N LEU A 530 -16.91 -0.37 -0.34
CA LEU A 530 -18.32 -0.76 -0.28
C LEU A 530 -19.24 0.39 -0.68
N LEU A 531 -19.06 1.57 -0.06
CA LEU A 531 -19.86 2.75 -0.39
C LEU A 531 -19.68 3.15 -1.85
N PHE A 532 -18.44 3.16 -2.35
CA PHE A 532 -18.14 3.45 -3.76
C PHE A 532 -18.85 2.48 -4.71
N ASN A 533 -18.75 1.17 -4.46
CA ASN A 533 -19.35 0.13 -5.29
C ASN A 533 -20.89 0.26 -5.34
N VAL A 534 -21.52 0.51 -4.19
CA VAL A 534 -22.98 0.72 -4.11
C VAL A 534 -23.38 1.99 -4.86
N MET A 535 -22.69 3.12 -4.66
CA MET A 535 -23.02 4.36 -5.37
C MET A 535 -22.93 4.20 -6.90
N ARG A 536 -21.85 3.57 -7.41
CA ARG A 536 -21.67 3.33 -8.84
C ARG A 536 -22.73 2.42 -9.42
N LYS A 537 -23.10 1.37 -8.68
CA LYS A 537 -24.10 0.41 -9.16
C LYS A 537 -25.47 1.06 -9.35
N HIS A 538 -25.83 2.00 -8.48
CA HIS A 538 -27.12 2.69 -8.50
C HIS A 538 -27.08 4.04 -9.23
N HIS A 539 -25.96 4.41 -9.85
CA HIS A 539 -25.77 5.67 -10.58
C HIS A 539 -26.02 6.93 -9.71
N LEU A 540 -25.48 6.93 -8.49
CA LEU A 540 -25.71 7.96 -7.47
C LEU A 540 -24.53 8.94 -7.29
N GLU A 541 -23.48 8.84 -8.10
CA GLU A 541 -22.27 9.66 -8.00
C GLU A 541 -22.58 11.16 -8.10
N ASP A 542 -23.42 11.56 -9.05
CA ASP A 542 -23.84 12.96 -9.22
C ASP A 542 -24.63 13.47 -8.00
N LYS A 543 -25.39 12.59 -7.33
CA LYS A 543 -26.11 12.94 -6.10
C LYS A 543 -25.15 13.20 -4.95
N VAL A 544 -24.07 12.41 -4.85
CA VAL A 544 -22.99 12.60 -3.86
C VAL A 544 -22.32 13.96 -4.08
N GLU A 545 -21.88 14.27 -5.30
CA GLU A 545 -21.23 15.54 -5.62
C GLU A 545 -22.13 16.75 -5.35
N LYS A 546 -23.42 16.66 -5.74
CA LYS A 546 -24.39 17.72 -5.46
C LYS A 546 -24.56 17.97 -3.96
N LYS A 547 -24.63 16.90 -3.15
CA LYS A 547 -24.78 17.01 -1.69
C LYS A 547 -23.55 17.67 -1.04
N ILE A 548 -22.34 17.27 -1.44
CA ILE A 548 -21.08 17.90 -0.98
C ILE A 548 -21.05 19.38 -1.39
N GLY A 549 -21.49 19.71 -2.61
CA GLY A 549 -21.62 21.08 -3.10
C GLY A 549 -22.51 21.94 -2.21
N ILE A 550 -23.68 21.44 -1.82
CA ILE A 550 -24.61 22.14 -0.91
C ILE A 550 -23.94 22.40 0.45
N TRP A 551 -23.26 21.41 1.02
CA TRP A 551 -22.55 21.61 2.30
C TRP A 551 -21.46 22.67 2.19
N ARG A 552 -20.67 22.63 1.11
CA ARG A 552 -19.62 23.61 0.87
C ARG A 552 -20.21 25.02 0.77
N GLU A 553 -21.29 25.21 0.01
CA GLU A 553 -21.97 26.50 -0.10
C GLU A 553 -22.51 26.98 1.25
N ASN A 554 -23.14 26.09 2.03
CA ASN A 554 -23.70 26.45 3.33
C ASN A 554 -22.62 26.82 4.35
N LEU A 555 -21.49 26.12 4.35
CA LEU A 555 -20.37 26.43 5.22
C LEU A 555 -19.59 27.66 4.78
N LEU A 556 -19.58 28.00 3.48
CA LEU A 556 -19.08 29.28 3.00
C LEU A 556 -19.92 30.44 3.56
N LYS A 557 -21.27 30.33 3.55
CA LYS A 557 -22.16 31.35 4.14
C LYS A 557 -21.89 31.56 5.63
N VAL A 558 -21.75 30.47 6.40
CA VAL A 558 -21.45 30.55 7.85
C VAL A 558 -20.03 31.06 8.08
N GLY A 559 -19.06 30.61 7.30
CA GLY A 559 -17.66 31.05 7.36
C GLY A 559 -17.52 32.54 7.13
N GLU A 560 -18.19 33.08 6.12
CA GLU A 560 -18.23 34.52 5.85
C GLU A 560 -18.76 35.30 7.05
N LYS A 561 -19.91 34.90 7.61
CA LYS A 561 -20.49 35.52 8.81
C LYS A 561 -19.50 35.51 9.99
N VAL A 562 -18.89 34.37 10.29
CA VAL A 562 -17.98 34.24 11.44
C VAL A 562 -16.70 35.04 11.23
N ILE A 563 -16.20 35.12 9.99
CA ILE A 563 -15.01 35.93 9.66
C ILE A 563 -15.31 37.43 9.83
N GLU A 564 -16.47 37.91 9.36
CA GLU A 564 -16.92 39.30 9.58
C GLU A 564 -17.05 39.62 11.07
N GLU A 565 -17.60 38.69 11.85
CA GLU A 565 -17.75 38.86 13.31
C GLU A 565 -16.42 38.97 14.06
N ASN A 566 -15.34 38.42 13.49
CA ASN A 566 -13.99 38.45 14.07
C ASN A 566 -13.09 39.51 13.43
N CYS A 567 -13.61 40.34 12.51
CA CYS A 567 -12.85 41.37 11.79
C CYS A 567 -11.65 40.80 11.00
N LEU A 568 -11.80 39.62 10.41
CA LEU A 568 -10.74 38.90 9.66
C LEU A 568 -10.94 38.93 8.14
N GLU A 569 -11.73 39.85 7.60
CA GLU A 569 -12.06 39.93 6.18
C GLU A 569 -10.81 40.15 5.30
N ALA A 570 -9.79 40.83 5.83
CA ALA A 570 -8.52 41.03 5.13
C ALA A 570 -7.79 39.70 4.83
N GLU A 571 -7.92 38.69 5.70
CA GLU A 571 -7.28 37.40 5.51
C GLU A 571 -7.92 36.60 4.36
N ILE A 572 -9.21 36.82 4.06
CA ILE A 572 -9.86 36.22 2.88
C ILE A 572 -9.13 36.62 1.59
N TYR A 573 -8.83 37.91 1.42
CA TYR A 573 -8.14 38.41 0.23
C TYR A 573 -6.69 37.93 0.14
N LYS A 574 -6.01 37.90 1.29
CA LYS A 574 -4.62 37.47 1.39
C LYS A 574 -4.45 35.99 1.08
N LEU A 575 -5.31 35.13 1.60
CA LEU A 575 -5.27 33.68 1.36
C LEU A 575 -5.92 33.29 0.02
N GLY A 576 -6.89 34.05 -0.46
CA GLY A 576 -7.60 33.83 -1.73
C GLY A 576 -6.82 34.21 -3.00
N GLU A 577 -5.67 34.88 -2.86
CA GLU A 577 -4.78 35.27 -3.98
C GLU A 577 -5.47 36.14 -5.06
N GLY A 578 -6.29 37.10 -4.64
CA GLY A 578 -6.85 38.17 -5.48
C GLY A 578 -8.37 38.28 -5.47
N GLU A 579 -8.93 38.98 -6.48
CA GLU A 579 -10.36 39.31 -6.57
C GLU A 579 -11.15 38.33 -7.45
N GLY A 580 -12.41 38.06 -7.09
CA GLY A 580 -13.31 37.16 -7.80
C GLY A 580 -14.05 36.22 -6.86
N LYS A 581 -15.23 35.70 -7.28
CA LYS A 581 -16.07 34.83 -6.45
C LYS A 581 -15.32 33.57 -6.00
N GLU A 582 -14.71 32.84 -6.93
CA GLU A 582 -13.97 31.61 -6.64
C GLU A 582 -12.77 31.84 -5.71
N LYS A 583 -12.00 32.91 -5.96
CA LYS A 583 -10.87 33.31 -5.11
C LYS A 583 -11.32 33.66 -3.70
N ARG A 584 -12.46 34.35 -3.58
CA ARG A 584 -13.06 34.70 -2.29
C ARG A 584 -13.53 33.46 -1.54
N GLU A 585 -14.22 32.53 -2.19
CA GLU A 585 -14.64 31.26 -1.60
C GLU A 585 -13.43 30.43 -1.14
N ASN A 586 -12.39 30.34 -1.96
CA ASN A 586 -11.12 29.71 -1.58
C ASN A 586 -10.44 30.43 -0.42
N GLY A 587 -10.50 31.76 -0.39
CA GLY A 587 -10.02 32.58 0.72
C GLY A 587 -10.71 32.24 2.03
N ILE A 588 -12.05 32.17 2.03
CA ILE A 588 -12.85 31.76 3.21
C ILE A 588 -12.42 30.37 3.69
N LEU A 589 -12.40 29.37 2.81
CA LEU A 589 -12.03 28.00 3.17
C LEU A 589 -10.61 27.93 3.75
N LYS A 590 -9.64 28.58 3.09
CA LYS A 590 -8.26 28.65 3.59
C LYS A 590 -8.20 29.32 4.97
N THR A 591 -8.99 30.37 5.23
CA THR A 591 -9.09 31.00 6.56
C THR A 591 -9.61 30.02 7.61
N LEU A 592 -10.64 29.21 7.32
CA LEU A 592 -11.17 28.23 8.27
C LEU A 592 -10.13 27.18 8.70
N PHE A 593 -9.23 26.80 7.78
CA PHE A 593 -8.15 25.85 8.07
C PHE A 593 -6.91 26.52 8.68
N ALA A 594 -6.60 27.76 8.29
CA ALA A 594 -5.45 28.50 8.80
C ALA A 594 -5.66 29.02 10.23
N PHE A 595 -6.91 29.31 10.61
CA PHE A 595 -7.31 29.81 11.93
C PHE A 595 -8.29 28.81 12.57
N PRO A 596 -7.80 27.77 13.28
CA PRO A 596 -8.64 26.72 13.86
C PRO A 596 -9.75 27.24 14.79
N GLU A 597 -9.54 28.36 15.47
CA GLU A 597 -10.54 29.03 16.29
C GLU A 597 -11.73 29.53 15.48
N ILE A 598 -11.51 30.02 14.26
CA ILE A 598 -12.57 30.46 13.34
C ILE A 598 -13.30 29.24 12.80
N GLY A 599 -12.57 28.20 12.38
CA GLY A 599 -13.17 26.94 11.96
C GLY A 599 -14.04 26.32 13.04
N ASN A 600 -13.58 26.35 14.30
CA ASN A 600 -14.33 25.86 15.44
C ASN A 600 -15.62 26.67 15.67
N GLU A 601 -15.59 28.00 15.52
CA GLU A 601 -16.78 28.83 15.64
C GLU A 601 -17.81 28.57 14.52
N VAL A 602 -17.35 28.33 13.28
CA VAL A 602 -18.23 27.90 12.17
C VAL A 602 -18.90 26.57 12.50
N ALA A 603 -18.15 25.61 13.05
CA ALA A 603 -18.70 24.33 13.50
C ALA A 603 -19.80 24.52 14.56
N LYS A 604 -19.55 25.35 15.58
CA LYS A 604 -20.53 25.62 16.64
C LYS A 604 -21.82 26.21 16.09
N VAL A 605 -21.72 27.26 15.27
CA VAL A 605 -22.90 27.90 14.66
C VAL A 605 -23.69 26.89 13.84
N SER A 606 -23.00 26.10 13.01
CA SER A 606 -23.65 25.13 12.11
C SER A 606 -24.34 24.00 12.89
N LEU A 607 -23.74 23.51 13.97
CA LEU A 607 -24.34 22.48 14.83
C LEU A 607 -25.53 23.00 15.63
N LEU A 608 -25.42 24.18 16.22
CA LEU A 608 -26.51 24.79 16.97
C LEU A 608 -27.72 25.09 16.08
N LEU A 609 -27.49 25.52 14.82
CA LEU A 609 -28.58 25.66 13.85
C LEU A 609 -29.25 24.31 13.53
N GLN A 610 -28.48 23.21 13.45
CA GLN A 610 -29.04 21.87 13.26
C GLN A 610 -29.89 21.41 14.46
N GLU A 611 -29.46 21.67 15.69
CA GLU A 611 -30.28 21.43 16.90
C GLU A 611 -31.58 22.24 16.90
N GLU A 612 -31.56 23.42 16.28
CA GLU A 612 -32.76 24.26 16.07
C GLU A 612 -33.60 23.83 14.86
N GLY A 613 -33.28 22.69 14.24
CA GLY A 613 -34.04 22.10 13.13
C GLY A 613 -33.67 22.64 11.74
N LYS A 614 -32.55 23.36 11.59
CA LYS A 614 -32.06 23.80 10.28
C LYS A 614 -31.26 22.68 9.63
N ASP A 615 -31.72 22.22 8.48
CA ASP A 615 -31.05 21.17 7.73
C ASP A 615 -29.88 21.71 6.89
N ILE A 616 -28.66 21.28 7.21
CA ILE A 616 -27.45 21.64 6.45
C ILE A 616 -27.45 21.06 5.03
N ASN A 617 -28.28 20.05 4.75
CA ASN A 617 -28.49 19.51 3.41
C ASN A 617 -29.40 20.39 2.53
N SER A 618 -30.01 21.43 3.09
CA SER A 618 -30.89 22.34 2.33
C SER A 618 -30.10 23.44 1.65
N ALA A 619 -30.35 23.68 0.36
CA ALA A 619 -29.79 24.82 -0.36
C ALA A 619 -30.25 26.18 0.22
N ASP A 620 -31.43 26.19 0.87
CA ASP A 620 -32.04 27.37 1.52
C ASP A 620 -31.49 27.62 2.94
N PHE A 621 -30.45 26.90 3.36
CA PHE A 621 -29.81 27.11 4.65
C PHE A 621 -29.34 28.56 4.81
N LYS A 622 -29.73 29.18 5.92
CA LYS A 622 -29.43 30.56 6.26
C LYS A 622 -28.39 30.61 7.37
N ALA A 623 -27.29 31.33 7.12
CA ALA A 623 -26.29 31.62 8.13
C ALA A 623 -26.80 32.72 9.09
N GLU A 624 -27.65 32.33 10.04
CA GLU A 624 -28.12 33.18 11.14
C GLU A 624 -27.44 32.82 12.46
N GLU A 625 -27.57 33.69 13.48
CA GLU A 625 -27.12 33.32 14.83
C GLU A 625 -28.16 32.39 15.46
N PRO A 626 -27.77 31.27 16.10
CA PRO A 626 -28.71 30.39 16.77
C PRO A 626 -29.54 31.12 17.82
N GLN A 627 -30.83 30.84 17.87
CA GLN A 627 -31.77 31.43 18.83
C GLN A 627 -31.31 31.23 20.28
N ARG A 628 -30.76 30.07 20.61
CA ARG A 628 -30.26 29.80 21.97
C ARG A 628 -29.11 30.73 22.35
N VAL A 629 -28.20 31.00 21.42
CA VAL A 629 -27.08 31.94 21.63
C VAL A 629 -27.61 33.35 21.87
N LEU A 630 -28.60 33.78 21.08
CA LEU A 630 -29.26 35.07 21.26
C LEU A 630 -29.93 35.20 22.64
N GLN A 631 -30.53 34.13 23.17
CA GLN A 631 -31.10 34.10 24.52
C GLN A 631 -30.03 34.25 25.60
N ILE A 632 -28.89 33.54 25.49
CA ILE A 632 -27.77 33.64 26.43
C ILE A 632 -27.21 35.07 26.44
N ILE A 633 -27.05 35.67 25.25
CA ILE A 633 -26.60 37.06 25.10
C ILE A 633 -27.61 38.02 25.73
N GLU A 634 -28.90 37.82 25.52
CA GLU A 634 -29.94 38.66 26.15
C GLU A 634 -29.94 38.58 27.67
N GLN A 635 -29.70 37.39 28.23
CA GLN A 635 -29.70 37.18 29.68
C GLN A 635 -28.45 37.73 30.37
N LYS A 636 -27.28 37.63 29.72
CA LYS A 636 -25.98 37.90 30.37
C LYS A 636 -25.22 39.10 29.81
N TYR A 637 -25.54 39.54 28.59
CA TYR A 637 -24.79 40.54 27.82
C TYR A 637 -25.75 41.49 27.05
N ALA A 638 -26.80 41.97 27.73
CA ALA A 638 -27.87 42.76 27.10
C ALA A 638 -27.37 44.04 26.39
N ASP A 639 -26.26 44.63 26.87
CA ASP A 639 -25.60 45.78 26.25
C ASP A 639 -24.98 45.45 24.88
N VAL A 640 -24.46 44.23 24.72
CA VAL A 640 -23.84 43.72 23.48
C VAL A 640 -24.88 43.41 22.39
N LYS A 641 -26.08 42.96 22.79
CA LYS A 641 -27.21 42.68 21.87
C LYS A 641 -27.53 43.85 20.93
N THR A 642 -27.41 45.07 21.42
CA THR A 642 -27.70 46.28 20.64
C THR A 642 -26.66 46.55 19.55
N ASN A 643 -25.39 46.21 19.80
CA ASN A 643 -24.30 46.36 18.83
C ASN A 643 -24.34 45.29 17.75
N LEU A 644 -24.63 44.04 18.12
CA LEU A 644 -24.81 42.92 17.18
C LEU A 644 -25.96 43.19 16.20
N LYS A 645 -27.09 43.73 16.67
CA LYS A 645 -28.21 44.15 15.78
C LYS A 645 -27.83 45.22 14.77
N LYS A 646 -26.85 46.07 15.08
CA LYS A 646 -26.35 47.13 14.20
C LYS A 646 -25.19 46.67 13.30
N LYS A 647 -24.85 45.36 13.31
CA LYS A 647 -23.67 44.80 12.63
C LYS A 647 -22.37 45.56 12.96
N LYS A 648 -22.24 46.04 14.21
CA LYS A 648 -21.00 46.63 14.70
C LYS A 648 -20.22 45.56 15.44
N PHE A 649 -19.23 44.99 14.78
CA PHE A 649 -18.36 43.96 15.35
C PHE A 649 -17.07 44.60 15.83
N GLY A 650 -16.71 44.28 17.08
CA GLY A 650 -15.44 44.63 17.71
C GLY A 650 -14.96 43.44 18.54
N GLU A 651 -13.76 43.54 19.10
CA GLU A 651 -13.15 42.44 19.87
C GLU A 651 -14.06 41.95 21.01
N ARG A 652 -14.77 42.88 21.67
CA ARG A 652 -15.69 42.55 22.78
C ARG A 652 -16.92 41.77 22.30
N GLU A 653 -17.54 42.20 21.20
CA GLU A 653 -18.69 41.52 20.60
C GLU A 653 -18.33 40.10 20.14
N ALA A 654 -17.18 39.94 19.49
CA ALA A 654 -16.66 38.64 19.04
C ALA A 654 -16.43 37.68 20.22
N GLU A 655 -15.80 38.17 21.29
CA GLU A 655 -15.53 37.39 22.50
C GLU A 655 -16.82 36.95 23.22
N VAL A 656 -17.85 37.80 23.22
CA VAL A 656 -19.15 37.47 23.81
C VAL A 656 -19.89 36.41 22.98
N LEU A 657 -19.85 36.50 21.66
CA LEU A 657 -20.39 35.47 20.77
C LEU A 657 -19.71 34.11 21.02
N LYS A 658 -18.37 34.09 21.08
CA LYS A 658 -17.58 32.88 21.38
C LYS A 658 -18.00 32.24 22.70
N LYS A 659 -18.13 33.04 23.77
CA LYS A 659 -18.56 32.57 25.09
C LYS A 659 -19.99 32.03 25.09
N ALA A 660 -20.92 32.73 24.45
CA ALA A 660 -22.31 32.33 24.40
C ALA A 660 -22.51 31.04 23.57
N ARG A 661 -21.79 30.89 22.45
CA ARG A 661 -21.78 29.65 21.65
C ARG A 661 -21.16 28.49 22.43
N GLU A 662 -20.05 28.71 23.12
CA GLU A 662 -19.42 27.68 23.95
C GLU A 662 -20.36 27.20 25.07
N GLU A 663 -21.11 28.11 25.69
CA GLU A 663 -22.10 27.75 26.71
C GLU A 663 -23.26 26.94 26.12
N ALA A 664 -23.79 27.34 24.96
CA ALA A 664 -24.85 26.59 24.28
C ALA A 664 -24.38 25.18 23.87
N ILE A 665 -23.16 25.05 23.35
CA ILE A 665 -22.57 23.75 22.99
C ILE A 665 -22.46 22.82 24.19
N LYS A 666 -22.04 23.34 25.36
CA LYS A 666 -21.98 22.56 26.61
C LYS A 666 -23.38 22.17 27.12
N GLU A 667 -24.36 23.05 26.95
CA GLU A 667 -25.76 22.76 27.30
C GLU A 667 -26.32 21.60 26.48
N PHE A 668 -26.04 21.58 25.17
CA PHE A 668 -26.46 20.51 24.26
C PHE A 668 -25.50 19.31 24.20
N LYS A 669 -24.35 19.37 24.90
CA LYS A 669 -23.31 18.33 24.93
C LYS A 669 -22.71 18.01 23.55
N LEU A 670 -22.48 19.03 22.73
CA LEU A 670 -22.00 18.94 21.35
C LEU A 670 -20.49 19.17 21.18
N GLU A 671 -19.71 19.10 22.28
CA GLU A 671 -18.29 19.44 22.26
C GLU A 671 -17.47 18.52 21.35
N LYS A 672 -17.87 17.25 21.23
CA LYS A 672 -17.17 16.27 20.39
C LYS A 672 -17.48 16.51 18.92
N GLU A 673 -18.75 16.65 18.60
CA GLU A 673 -19.30 16.90 17.26
C GLU A 673 -18.67 18.16 16.67
N THR A 674 -18.50 19.20 17.48
CA THR A 674 -17.87 20.46 17.08
C THR A 674 -16.44 20.24 16.55
N ARG A 675 -15.65 19.40 17.22
CA ARG A 675 -14.24 19.14 16.84
C ARG A 675 -14.13 18.42 15.50
N ASP A 676 -15.07 17.51 15.22
CA ASP A 676 -15.05 16.67 14.03
C ASP A 676 -15.87 17.26 12.87
N PHE A 677 -16.61 18.35 13.10
CA PHE A 677 -17.59 18.88 12.15
C PHE A 677 -17.01 19.29 10.81
N LEU A 678 -15.99 20.18 10.80
CA LEU A 678 -15.37 20.62 9.54
C LEU A 678 -14.65 19.47 8.84
N LYS A 679 -14.07 18.53 9.60
CA LYS A 679 -13.50 17.30 9.04
C LYS A 679 -14.61 16.54 8.30
N LYS A 680 -15.76 16.33 8.92
CA LYS A 680 -16.89 15.59 8.36
C LYS A 680 -17.51 16.23 7.12
N TYR A 681 -17.61 17.56 7.04
CA TYR A 681 -18.35 18.25 5.97
C TYR A 681 -17.48 19.01 4.94
N LEU A 682 -16.21 19.33 5.24
CA LEU A 682 -15.32 20.05 4.31
C LEU A 682 -14.10 19.26 3.87
N ASN A 683 -13.60 18.29 4.64
CA ASN A 683 -12.48 17.49 4.16
C ASN A 683 -12.97 16.63 2.98
N PRO A 684 -12.32 16.68 1.79
CA PRO A 684 -12.82 16.02 0.58
C PRO A 684 -13.09 14.52 0.76
N THR A 685 -12.28 13.82 1.53
CA THR A 685 -12.41 12.38 1.76
C THR A 685 -13.56 12.06 2.70
N TYR A 686 -13.61 12.74 3.85
CA TYR A 686 -14.63 12.45 4.87
C TYR A 686 -16.00 12.97 4.47
N SER A 687 -16.09 14.11 3.76
CA SER A 687 -17.35 14.62 3.23
C SER A 687 -17.92 13.69 2.18
N LYS A 688 -17.09 13.15 1.27
CA LYS A 688 -17.55 12.15 0.30
C LYS A 688 -18.15 10.92 0.97
N LEU A 689 -17.43 10.32 1.91
CA LEU A 689 -17.94 9.15 2.65
C LEU A 689 -19.20 9.48 3.46
N GLN A 690 -19.25 10.66 4.08
CA GLN A 690 -20.44 11.08 4.82
C GLN A 690 -21.64 11.24 3.89
N ALA A 691 -21.46 11.85 2.71
CA ALA A 691 -22.53 12.03 1.73
C ALA A 691 -23.04 10.68 1.24
N GLN A 692 -22.13 9.74 0.95
CA GLN A 692 -22.47 8.37 0.58
C GLN A 692 -23.28 7.66 1.67
N ARG A 693 -22.85 7.75 2.94
CA ARG A 693 -23.59 7.16 4.08
C ARG A 693 -25.01 7.72 4.19
N GLU A 694 -25.18 9.03 4.05
CA GLU A 694 -26.52 9.64 4.11
C GLU A 694 -27.38 9.24 2.90
N ILE A 695 -26.80 9.19 1.70
CA ILE A 695 -27.52 8.80 0.48
C ILE A 695 -27.97 7.34 0.54
N VAL A 696 -27.16 6.44 1.10
CA VAL A 696 -27.57 5.04 1.31
C VAL A 696 -28.85 4.96 2.14
N VAL A 697 -28.97 5.78 3.19
CA VAL A 697 -30.17 5.83 4.02
C VAL A 697 -31.35 6.45 3.25
N GLU A 698 -31.12 7.57 2.56
CA GLU A 698 -32.15 8.28 1.78
C GLU A 698 -32.75 7.43 0.65
N GLU A 699 -31.92 6.65 -0.03
CA GLU A 699 -32.30 5.80 -1.16
C GLU A 699 -32.71 4.38 -0.71
N ASN A 700 -32.77 4.12 0.60
CA ASN A 700 -33.12 2.82 1.19
C ASN A 700 -32.24 1.66 0.68
N LEU A 701 -30.93 1.92 0.51
CA LEU A 701 -29.93 0.97 -0.02
C LEU A 701 -29.17 0.22 1.07
N LEU A 702 -29.73 0.20 2.27
CA LEU A 702 -29.11 -0.39 3.45
C LEU A 702 -28.88 -1.91 3.32
N GLU A 703 -29.74 -2.61 2.59
CA GLU A 703 -29.58 -4.04 2.30
C GLU A 703 -28.36 -4.32 1.39
N GLU A 704 -28.01 -3.39 0.49
CA GLU A 704 -26.90 -3.55 -0.45
C GLU A 704 -25.53 -3.53 0.23
N LEU A 705 -25.43 -2.91 1.42
CA LEU A 705 -24.21 -2.97 2.23
C LEU A 705 -23.85 -4.41 2.66
N SER A 706 -24.84 -5.31 2.68
CA SER A 706 -24.65 -6.73 3.01
C SER A 706 -24.41 -7.61 1.79
N ASN A 707 -24.59 -7.06 0.58
CA ASN A 707 -24.51 -7.82 -0.67
C ASN A 707 -23.05 -8.25 -0.95
N PRO A 708 -22.77 -9.57 -1.04
CA PRO A 708 -21.41 -10.06 -1.29
C PRO A 708 -20.78 -9.58 -2.61
N ILE A 709 -21.60 -9.11 -3.56
CA ILE A 709 -21.10 -8.56 -4.83
C ILE A 709 -20.30 -7.27 -4.59
N TYR A 710 -20.73 -6.42 -3.64
CA TYR A 710 -20.10 -5.11 -3.37
C TYR A 710 -19.05 -5.15 -2.27
N ARG A 711 -19.00 -6.24 -1.50
CA ARG A 711 -18.05 -6.45 -0.40
C ARG A 711 -16.72 -6.97 -0.92
N TYR A 712 -15.73 -6.07 -0.99
CA TYR A 712 -14.36 -6.43 -1.36
C TYR A 712 -13.53 -6.61 -0.10
N GLU A 713 -13.31 -7.87 0.29
CA GLU A 713 -12.73 -8.17 1.62
C GLU A 713 -11.28 -8.63 1.56
N ALA A 714 -10.54 -8.38 2.63
CA ALA A 714 -9.16 -8.87 2.80
C ALA A 714 -9.09 -10.34 3.22
N THR A 715 -10.19 -10.92 3.71
CA THR A 715 -10.25 -12.24 4.36
C THR A 715 -11.58 -12.92 4.10
N GLY A 716 -11.65 -14.24 4.30
CA GLY A 716 -12.91 -14.98 4.30
C GLY A 716 -13.39 -15.37 2.90
N PRO A 717 -14.65 -15.81 2.78
CA PRO A 717 -15.22 -16.38 1.55
C PRO A 717 -15.28 -15.40 0.38
N PHE A 718 -15.36 -14.10 0.69
CA PHE A 718 -15.44 -13.02 -0.29
C PHE A 718 -14.12 -12.25 -0.42
N LYS A 719 -12.98 -12.90 -0.11
CA LYS A 719 -11.65 -12.31 -0.28
C LYS A 719 -11.43 -11.81 -1.72
N ARG A 720 -10.99 -10.56 -1.86
CA ARG A 720 -10.68 -9.88 -3.14
C ARG A 720 -9.30 -9.22 -3.17
N TYR A 721 -8.62 -9.13 -2.04
CA TYR A 721 -7.24 -8.64 -1.98
C TYR A 721 -6.49 -9.25 -0.79
N ASN A 722 -5.18 -9.08 -0.77
CA ASN A 722 -4.34 -9.45 0.36
C ASN A 722 -4.04 -8.23 1.23
N LEU A 723 -4.11 -8.40 2.54
CA LEU A 723 -3.63 -7.40 3.51
C LEU A 723 -2.47 -7.97 4.31
N LEU A 724 -1.36 -7.24 4.32
CA LEU A 724 -0.14 -7.63 5.00
C LEU A 724 0.39 -6.49 5.88
N TYR A 725 1.06 -6.87 6.95
CA TYR A 725 1.91 -6.03 7.77
C TYR A 725 3.37 -6.42 7.58
N THR A 726 4.19 -5.52 7.05
CA THR A 726 5.54 -5.82 6.54
C THR A 726 6.54 -4.76 7.02
N PRO A 727 6.77 -4.70 8.35
CA PRO A 727 7.44 -3.58 8.98
C PRO A 727 8.83 -3.34 8.41
N SER A 728 9.22 -2.06 8.28
CA SER A 728 10.61 -1.75 7.96
C SER A 728 11.52 -2.15 9.12
N ARG A 729 12.62 -2.81 8.79
CA ARG A 729 13.70 -3.18 9.72
C ARG A 729 15.03 -2.53 9.32
N VAL A 730 14.96 -1.47 8.51
CA VAL A 730 16.15 -0.72 8.09
C VAL A 730 16.81 -0.09 9.31
N ASP A 731 18.12 -0.24 9.40
CA ASP A 731 18.96 0.50 10.34
C ASP A 731 19.67 1.62 9.57
N LEU A 732 19.27 2.86 9.82
CA LEU A 732 19.80 4.02 9.11
C LEU A 732 21.26 4.25 9.53
N GLY A 733 22.18 4.26 8.56
CA GLY A 733 23.64 4.30 8.80
C GLY A 733 24.44 3.48 7.78
N ALA A 734 25.67 3.13 8.12
CA ALA A 734 26.61 2.45 7.20
C ALA A 734 26.21 1.02 6.81
N GLN A 735 25.13 0.46 7.38
CA GLN A 735 24.64 -0.89 7.11
C GLN A 735 23.20 -0.90 6.60
N GLU A 736 22.74 0.18 5.96
CA GLU A 736 21.37 0.32 5.46
C GLU A 736 20.98 -0.85 4.55
N VAL A 737 21.77 -1.15 3.52
CA VAL A 737 21.47 -2.25 2.58
C VAL A 737 21.54 -3.63 3.26
N TYR A 738 22.55 -3.85 4.12
CA TYR A 738 22.69 -5.08 4.89
C TYR A 738 21.46 -5.35 5.79
N SER A 739 20.97 -4.32 6.47
CA SER A 739 19.84 -4.42 7.41
C SER A 739 18.53 -4.85 6.75
N VAL A 740 18.39 -4.66 5.43
CA VAL A 740 17.20 -5.04 4.66
C VAL A 740 17.42 -6.33 3.87
N ARG A 741 18.62 -6.54 3.31
CA ARG A 741 18.96 -7.73 2.50
C ARG A 741 19.25 -8.96 3.35
N ASP A 742 20.03 -8.79 4.42
CA ASP A 742 20.69 -9.89 5.14
C ASP A 742 20.13 -10.15 6.54
N ILE A 743 19.16 -9.35 6.99
CA ILE A 743 18.34 -9.61 8.17
C ILE A 743 16.96 -10.14 7.72
N PRO A 744 16.39 -11.18 8.34
CA PRO A 744 15.10 -11.73 7.92
C PRO A 744 13.98 -10.68 7.88
N LYS A 745 13.31 -10.50 6.74
CA LYS A 745 12.13 -9.62 6.65
C LYS A 745 10.93 -10.29 7.32
N TRP A 746 10.17 -9.55 8.12
CA TRP A 746 8.89 -10.04 8.63
C TRP A 746 7.74 -9.70 7.67
N ALA A 747 6.87 -10.67 7.42
CA ALA A 747 5.65 -10.48 6.66
C ALA A 747 4.49 -11.20 7.35
N GLY A 748 3.65 -10.42 8.05
CA GLY A 748 2.41 -10.90 8.66
C GLY A 748 1.26 -10.74 7.69
N GLY A 749 0.73 -11.83 7.13
CA GLY A 749 -0.51 -11.81 6.34
C GLY A 749 -1.74 -11.89 7.24
N ILE A 750 -2.84 -11.27 6.85
CA ILE A 750 -4.11 -11.40 7.60
C ILE A 750 -4.65 -12.85 7.60
N ASP A 751 -4.25 -13.65 6.60
CA ASP A 751 -4.45 -15.09 6.50
C ASP A 751 -3.25 -15.78 5.81
N ASP A 752 -3.32 -17.10 5.62
CA ASP A 752 -2.27 -17.92 4.98
C ASP A 752 -1.97 -17.44 3.55
N ILE A 753 -3.02 -17.09 2.78
CA ILE A 753 -2.88 -16.68 1.37
C ILE A 753 -2.12 -15.35 1.29
N SER A 754 -2.47 -14.40 2.14
CA SER A 754 -1.76 -13.13 2.26
C SER A 754 -0.33 -13.33 2.73
N ALA A 755 -0.09 -14.21 3.70
CA ALA A 755 1.27 -14.50 4.17
C ALA A 755 2.15 -15.10 3.06
N ILE A 756 1.59 -16.00 2.23
CA ILE A 756 2.26 -16.56 1.05
C ILE A 756 2.54 -15.47 0.00
N SER A 757 1.60 -14.56 -0.25
CA SER A 757 1.83 -13.42 -1.18
C SER A 757 3.02 -12.56 -0.72
N GLY A 758 3.08 -12.28 0.59
CA GLY A 758 4.21 -11.56 1.20
C GLY A 758 5.52 -12.31 1.06
N LYS A 759 5.52 -13.61 1.34
CA LYS A 759 6.69 -14.49 1.11
C LYS A 759 7.20 -14.34 -0.32
N LYS A 760 6.30 -14.45 -1.30
CA LYS A 760 6.61 -14.39 -2.74
C LYS A 760 7.25 -13.07 -3.15
N LEU A 761 6.84 -11.95 -2.56
CA LEU A 761 7.44 -10.64 -2.83
C LEU A 761 8.82 -10.49 -2.17
N TYR A 762 8.90 -10.65 -0.84
CA TYR A 762 10.12 -10.31 -0.11
C TYR A 762 11.26 -11.32 -0.34
N GLN A 763 10.96 -12.56 -0.73
CA GLN A 763 11.99 -13.53 -1.10
C GLN A 763 12.75 -13.16 -2.38
N LEU A 764 12.24 -12.20 -3.18
CA LEU A 764 12.89 -11.73 -4.40
C LEU A 764 14.26 -11.09 -4.12
N TYR A 765 14.40 -10.41 -2.98
CA TYR A 765 15.62 -9.70 -2.63
C TYR A 765 16.20 -10.08 -1.26
N ASN A 766 15.38 -10.50 -0.30
CA ASN A 766 15.84 -10.78 1.06
C ASN A 766 16.61 -12.11 1.11
N VAL A 767 17.93 -12.03 1.18
CA VAL A 767 18.86 -13.18 1.20
C VAL A 767 18.76 -13.95 2.51
N ALA A 768 18.36 -13.31 3.61
CA ALA A 768 18.07 -14.02 4.86
C ALA A 768 16.88 -14.98 4.75
N GLY A 769 15.95 -14.67 3.86
CA GLY A 769 14.66 -15.33 3.75
C GLY A 769 13.62 -14.63 4.65
N PRO A 770 12.42 -14.32 4.11
CA PRO A 770 11.37 -13.73 4.93
C PRO A 770 10.81 -14.72 5.95
N VAL A 771 10.53 -14.24 7.16
CA VAL A 771 9.75 -14.96 8.17
C VAL A 771 8.30 -14.54 8.03
N VAL A 772 7.45 -15.51 7.75
CA VAL A 772 6.02 -15.29 7.52
C VAL A 772 5.19 -15.75 8.70
N ALA A 773 4.15 -14.97 9.00
CA ALA A 773 3.13 -15.34 9.97
C ALA A 773 1.76 -15.12 9.33
N SER A 774 0.83 -16.05 9.53
CA SER A 774 -0.57 -15.93 9.09
C SER A 774 -1.39 -15.08 10.07
N SER A 775 -0.78 -14.01 10.56
CA SER A 775 -1.44 -12.97 11.35
C SER A 775 -0.64 -11.67 11.27
N THR A 776 -1.29 -10.58 10.88
CA THR A 776 -0.74 -9.21 10.97
C THR A 776 -0.36 -8.87 12.41
N ARG A 777 -1.22 -9.25 13.38
CA ARG A 777 -1.04 -9.02 14.82
C ARG A 777 0.31 -9.52 15.35
N ILE A 778 0.72 -10.71 14.90
CA ILE A 778 2.00 -11.30 15.30
C ILE A 778 3.16 -10.44 14.82
N ALA A 779 3.15 -10.04 13.54
CA ALA A 779 4.22 -9.23 12.97
C ALA A 779 4.27 -7.80 13.55
N GLU A 780 3.10 -7.20 13.84
CA GLU A 780 2.99 -5.92 14.56
C GLU A 780 3.62 -6.03 15.96
N PHE A 781 3.27 -7.08 16.70
CA PHE A 781 3.84 -7.32 18.03
C PHE A 781 5.35 -7.55 17.98
N LEU A 782 5.85 -8.33 17.00
CA LEU A 782 7.28 -8.51 16.79
C LEU A 782 8.00 -7.18 16.56
N LYS A 783 7.42 -6.29 15.73
CA LYS A 783 8.04 -4.99 15.44
C LYS A 783 8.08 -4.07 16.65
N VAL A 784 6.95 -3.91 17.31
CA VAL A 784 6.88 -3.06 18.50
C VAL A 784 7.78 -3.63 19.61
N GLY A 785 7.77 -4.95 19.79
CA GLY A 785 8.61 -5.66 20.75
C GLY A 785 10.11 -5.50 20.47
N GLU A 786 10.55 -5.69 19.21
CA GLU A 786 11.94 -5.48 18.81
C GLU A 786 12.43 -4.08 19.20
N ASN A 787 11.74 -3.04 18.77
CA ASN A 787 12.13 -1.66 19.02
C ASN A 787 12.13 -1.33 20.53
N PHE A 788 11.12 -1.80 21.28
CA PHE A 788 11.01 -1.52 22.71
C PHE A 788 12.05 -2.27 23.53
N PHE A 789 12.13 -3.61 23.41
CA PHE A 789 12.99 -4.42 24.27
C PHE A 789 14.48 -4.31 23.93
N SER A 790 14.84 -3.94 22.70
CA SER A 790 16.26 -3.79 22.30
C SER A 790 16.80 -2.37 22.47
N ARG A 791 15.97 -1.34 22.33
CA ARG A 791 16.42 0.07 22.39
C ARG A 791 15.62 0.89 23.41
N GLY A 792 14.30 0.97 23.26
CA GLY A 792 13.50 1.94 24.01
C GLY A 792 13.44 1.72 25.52
N GLY A 793 13.01 0.53 25.96
CA GLY A 793 12.95 0.17 27.38
C GLY A 793 14.32 0.21 28.05
N VAL A 794 15.36 -0.26 27.36
CA VAL A 794 16.74 -0.21 27.86
C VAL A 794 17.21 1.23 28.07
N TYR A 795 16.91 2.14 27.14
CA TYR A 795 17.22 3.56 27.29
C TYR A 795 16.52 4.20 28.51
N TYR A 796 15.22 3.92 28.72
CA TYR A 796 14.51 4.45 29.89
C TYR A 796 15.09 3.95 31.22
N LEU A 797 15.55 2.70 31.27
CA LEU A 797 16.27 2.15 32.42
C LEU A 797 17.62 2.85 32.61
N SER A 798 18.38 3.08 31.55
CA SER A 798 19.64 3.84 31.59
C SER A 798 19.44 5.28 32.08
N LEU A 799 18.41 5.97 31.59
CA LEU A 799 18.06 7.32 32.02
C LEU A 799 17.72 7.35 33.51
N THR A 800 16.88 6.39 33.96
CA THR A 800 16.51 6.28 35.38
C THR A 800 17.73 6.02 36.26
N ALA A 801 18.63 5.13 35.83
CA ALA A 801 19.86 4.85 36.55
C ALA A 801 20.79 6.08 36.60
N SER A 802 20.95 6.82 35.51
CA SER A 802 21.73 8.06 35.47
C SER A 802 21.20 9.11 36.44
N ILE A 803 19.89 9.37 36.42
CA ILE A 803 19.25 10.35 37.32
C ILE A 803 19.46 9.94 38.79
N ASN A 804 19.39 8.65 39.11
CA ASN A 804 19.67 8.17 40.46
C ASN A 804 21.14 8.37 40.86
N LEU A 805 22.08 8.08 39.97
CA LEU A 805 23.50 8.33 40.24
C LEU A 805 23.78 9.82 40.47
N ASP A 806 23.19 10.70 39.67
CA ASP A 806 23.29 12.15 39.84
C ASP A 806 22.69 12.61 41.17
N ALA A 807 21.49 12.11 41.51
CA ALA A 807 20.81 12.42 42.78
C ALA A 807 21.62 11.95 44.00
N LEU A 808 22.25 10.79 43.91
CA LEU A 808 23.14 10.23 44.93
C LEU A 808 24.55 10.87 44.91
N ARG A 809 24.85 11.73 43.93
CA ARG A 809 26.18 12.32 43.67
C ARG A 809 27.27 11.26 43.49
N MET A 810 26.94 10.16 42.82
CA MET A 810 27.80 9.00 42.62
C MET A 810 28.30 8.91 41.18
N GLY A 811 29.49 9.47 40.93
CA GLY A 811 30.29 9.20 39.72
C GLY A 811 29.60 9.50 38.39
N ASP A 812 30.19 8.99 37.30
CA ASP A 812 29.68 9.10 35.94
C ASP A 812 28.98 7.79 35.54
N PHE A 813 27.76 7.90 34.98
CA PHE A 813 26.99 6.77 34.46
C PHE A 813 27.79 5.90 33.50
N GLU A 814 28.68 6.50 32.69
CA GLU A 814 29.51 5.76 31.73
C GLU A 814 30.43 4.74 32.42
N PHE A 815 30.97 5.05 33.60
CA PHE A 815 31.76 4.09 34.38
C PHE A 815 30.90 2.89 34.79
N PHE A 816 29.72 3.12 35.38
CA PHE A 816 28.84 2.05 35.85
C PHE A 816 28.33 1.20 34.69
N LYS A 817 27.90 1.83 33.59
CA LYS A 817 27.50 1.16 32.36
C LYS A 817 28.60 0.22 31.85
N ASN A 818 29.84 0.71 31.77
CA ASN A 818 30.97 -0.10 31.33
C ASN A 818 31.20 -1.30 32.27
N GLN A 819 31.13 -1.09 33.59
CA GLN A 819 31.24 -2.19 34.56
C GLN A 819 30.11 -3.22 34.42
N TRP A 820 28.87 -2.78 34.21
CA TRP A 820 27.73 -3.69 34.01
C TRP A 820 27.83 -4.47 32.70
N ASN A 821 28.34 -3.85 31.63
CA ASN A 821 28.47 -4.46 30.31
C ASN A 821 29.63 -5.46 30.19
N ILE A 822 30.60 -5.49 31.12
CA ILE A 822 31.68 -6.50 31.15
C ILE A 822 31.12 -7.93 31.18
N ARG A 823 29.91 -8.13 31.74
CA ARG A 823 29.26 -9.45 31.80
C ARG A 823 28.92 -10.04 30.43
N GLY A 824 28.75 -9.20 29.41
CA GLY A 824 28.62 -9.61 28.00
C GLY A 824 27.29 -10.26 27.57
N ASP A 825 26.45 -10.73 28.50
CA ASP A 825 25.14 -11.34 28.23
C ASP A 825 23.97 -10.33 28.17
N ARG A 826 24.24 -9.06 28.50
CA ARG A 826 23.28 -7.96 28.50
C ARG A 826 23.96 -6.65 28.13
N ILE A 827 23.21 -5.76 27.49
CA ILE A 827 23.71 -4.47 27.03
C ILE A 827 22.91 -3.37 27.72
N VAL A 828 23.59 -2.58 28.53
CA VAL A 828 23.12 -1.29 29.04
C VAL A 828 23.55 -0.21 28.05
N LEU A 829 22.59 0.56 27.55
CA LEU A 829 22.84 1.68 26.62
C LEU A 829 23.29 2.93 27.38
N SER A 830 23.93 3.87 26.67
CA SER A 830 24.25 5.19 27.22
C SER A 830 22.99 5.95 27.65
N ALA A 831 23.11 6.74 28.72
CA ALA A 831 22.10 7.73 29.10
C ALA A 831 22.27 9.03 28.29
N GLY A 832 21.23 9.86 28.23
CA GLY A 832 21.24 11.15 27.55
C GLY A 832 19.91 11.89 27.74
N GLU A 833 19.85 13.18 27.41
CA GLU A 833 18.66 14.03 27.65
C GLU A 833 17.41 13.52 26.92
N THR A 834 17.57 13.00 25.71
CA THR A 834 16.49 12.37 24.93
C THR A 834 17.04 11.23 24.07
N TYR A 835 16.19 10.26 23.72
CA TYR A 835 16.50 9.32 22.65
C TYR A 835 16.03 9.93 21.32
N GLY A 836 16.97 10.27 20.44
CA GLY A 836 16.68 10.78 19.10
C GLY A 836 16.10 9.69 18.16
N GLY A 837 15.12 10.05 17.34
CA GLY A 837 14.47 9.16 16.36
C GLY A 837 12.98 8.95 16.62
N PHE A 838 12.20 8.73 15.55
CA PHE A 838 10.73 8.65 15.58
C PHE A 838 10.15 7.41 16.31
N CYS A 839 10.99 6.42 16.64
CA CYS A 839 10.59 5.02 16.92
C CYS A 839 10.98 4.51 18.33
N VAL A 840 11.05 5.35 19.37
CA VAL A 840 11.26 4.84 20.74
C VAL A 840 10.17 5.27 21.72
N PRO A 841 9.78 6.56 21.80
CA PRO A 841 8.67 6.96 22.68
C PRO A 841 7.30 6.41 22.24
N LYS A 842 7.14 6.14 20.94
CA LYS A 842 5.91 5.62 20.34
C LYS A 842 5.65 4.16 20.73
N GLU A 843 6.68 3.34 20.81
CA GLU A 843 6.56 1.88 20.94
C GLU A 843 6.11 1.46 22.32
N PHE A 844 6.54 2.18 23.36
CA PHE A 844 5.98 2.04 24.71
C PHE A 844 4.47 2.26 24.69
N ASN A 845 4.01 3.33 24.02
CA ASN A 845 2.58 3.62 23.89
C ASN A 845 1.83 2.53 23.10
N LEU A 846 2.44 2.00 22.03
CA LEU A 846 1.83 0.94 21.22
C LEU A 846 1.70 -0.40 21.97
N LEU A 847 2.68 -0.76 22.81
CA LEU A 847 2.56 -1.95 23.68
C LEU A 847 1.46 -1.76 24.73
N TYR A 848 1.36 -0.56 25.29
CA TYR A 848 0.39 -0.26 26.34
C TYR A 848 -1.03 -0.02 25.80
N ALA A 849 -1.17 0.32 24.51
CA ALA A 849 -2.45 0.68 23.88
C ALA A 849 -3.51 -0.44 23.97
N ILE A 850 -3.14 -1.71 23.82
CA ILE A 850 -4.09 -2.82 23.96
C ILE A 850 -4.56 -2.95 25.41
N ILE A 851 -3.66 -2.79 26.39
CA ILE A 851 -4.04 -2.85 27.80
C ILE A 851 -5.06 -1.76 28.08
N ILE A 852 -4.79 -0.50 27.70
CA ILE A 852 -5.76 0.61 27.83
C ILE A 852 -7.07 0.26 27.12
N ALA A 853 -7.03 -0.19 25.86
CA ALA A 853 -8.24 -0.48 25.10
C ALA A 853 -9.11 -1.59 25.74
N CYS A 854 -8.48 -2.56 26.41
CA CYS A 854 -9.18 -3.65 27.09
C CYS A 854 -9.70 -3.26 28.48
N VAL A 855 -9.07 -2.32 29.19
CA VAL A 855 -9.45 -1.96 30.58
C VAL A 855 -10.20 -0.64 30.71
N ASP A 856 -10.08 0.25 29.74
CA ASP A 856 -10.71 1.58 29.76
C ASP A 856 -12.13 1.51 29.20
N ARG A 857 -13.12 1.76 30.07
CA ARG A 857 -14.54 1.79 29.70
C ARG A 857 -14.85 2.86 28.65
N GLU A 858 -14.13 3.99 28.67
CA GLU A 858 -14.29 5.06 27.70
C GLU A 858 -13.84 4.59 26.31
N VAL A 859 -12.69 3.92 26.22
CA VAL A 859 -12.17 3.40 24.94
C VAL A 859 -13.06 2.28 24.39
N SER A 860 -13.50 1.35 25.24
CA SER A 860 -14.46 0.31 24.84
C SER A 860 -15.78 0.92 24.34
N SER A 861 -16.28 1.96 25.02
CA SER A 861 -17.48 2.68 24.58
C SER A 861 -17.25 3.40 23.25
N GLN A 862 -16.08 3.98 23.02
CA GLN A 862 -15.72 4.64 21.75
C GLN A 862 -15.69 3.64 20.59
N ILE A 863 -15.11 2.45 20.77
CA ILE A 863 -15.09 1.39 19.74
C ILE A 863 -16.53 1.01 19.35
N LEU A 864 -17.39 0.69 20.32
CA LEU A 864 -18.78 0.33 20.02
C LEU A 864 -19.56 1.49 19.39
N THR A 865 -19.27 2.73 19.80
CA THR A 865 -19.84 3.92 19.17
C THR A 865 -19.38 4.07 17.71
N SER A 866 -18.14 3.69 17.37
CA SER A 866 -17.70 3.71 15.97
C SER A 866 -18.41 2.69 15.08
N PHE A 867 -18.94 1.61 15.66
CA PHE A 867 -19.87 0.70 15.00
C PHE A 867 -21.33 1.19 15.04
N GLY A 868 -21.57 2.42 15.52
CA GLY A 868 -22.90 3.02 15.61
C GLY A 868 -23.76 2.50 16.78
N ILE A 869 -23.21 1.71 17.70
CA ILE A 869 -23.99 1.09 18.79
C ILE A 869 -24.33 2.13 19.87
N PRO A 870 -25.64 2.39 20.13
CA PRO A 870 -26.08 3.35 21.14
C PRO A 870 -25.55 3.01 22.53
N LYS A 871 -25.12 4.02 23.30
CA LYS A 871 -24.51 3.84 24.64
C LYS A 871 -25.34 2.98 25.59
N HIS A 872 -26.67 3.09 25.55
CA HIS A 872 -27.56 2.31 26.42
C HIS A 872 -27.61 0.81 26.07
N LEU A 873 -27.20 0.41 24.86
CA LEU A 873 -27.15 -1.00 24.42
C LEU A 873 -25.77 -1.64 24.57
N GLN A 874 -24.72 -0.85 24.79
CA GLN A 874 -23.33 -1.33 24.68
C GLN A 874 -22.98 -2.49 25.61
N GLU A 875 -23.41 -2.47 26.88
CA GLU A 875 -23.09 -3.57 27.82
C GLU A 875 -23.82 -4.87 27.46
N THR A 876 -25.11 -4.79 27.12
CA THR A 876 -25.89 -5.97 26.70
C THR A 876 -25.33 -6.56 25.40
N VAL A 877 -24.95 -5.71 24.43
CA VAL A 877 -24.33 -6.15 23.18
C VAL A 877 -23.00 -6.86 23.46
N LYS A 878 -22.16 -6.38 24.38
CA LYS A 878 -20.90 -7.07 24.75
C LYS A 878 -21.15 -8.49 25.29
N GLU A 879 -22.16 -8.67 26.14
CA GLU A 879 -22.52 -9.99 26.66
C GLU A 879 -22.98 -10.94 25.55
N ASP A 880 -23.73 -10.42 24.59
CA ASP A 880 -24.19 -11.18 23.44
C ASP A 880 -23.09 -11.51 22.44
N LEU A 881 -22.14 -10.59 22.21
CA LEU A 881 -20.98 -10.88 21.37
C LEU A 881 -20.17 -12.07 21.93
N ARG A 882 -20.04 -12.20 23.24
CA ARG A 882 -19.41 -13.40 23.85
C ARG A 882 -20.18 -14.68 23.55
N THR A 883 -21.51 -14.62 23.59
CA THR A 883 -22.38 -15.74 23.23
C THR A 883 -22.24 -16.10 21.76
N ILE A 884 -22.23 -15.11 20.87
CA ILE A 884 -22.03 -15.29 19.43
C ILE A 884 -20.66 -15.91 19.14
N LEU A 885 -19.59 -15.41 19.78
CA LEU A 885 -18.25 -15.96 19.66
C LEU A 885 -18.19 -17.43 20.09
N SER A 886 -18.96 -17.85 21.10
CA SER A 886 -19.02 -19.25 21.53
C SER A 886 -19.55 -20.20 20.43
N TRP A 887 -20.44 -19.72 19.55
CA TRP A 887 -20.94 -20.51 18.43
C TRP A 887 -19.91 -20.82 17.38
N ARG A 888 -18.78 -20.10 17.36
CA ARG A 888 -17.72 -20.33 16.38
C ARG A 888 -17.15 -21.75 16.46
N ALA A 889 -17.19 -22.36 17.65
CA ALA A 889 -16.80 -23.76 17.84
C ALA A 889 -17.85 -24.77 17.34
N GLU A 890 -19.10 -24.33 17.14
CA GLU A 890 -20.25 -25.17 16.75
C GLU A 890 -20.55 -25.11 15.25
N THR A 891 -20.03 -24.08 14.56
CA THR A 891 -20.28 -23.81 13.15
C THR A 891 -19.06 -24.15 12.31
N GLU A 892 -19.24 -24.96 11.27
CA GLU A 892 -18.15 -25.34 10.35
C GLU A 892 -17.72 -24.18 9.44
N LEU A 893 -18.70 -23.39 8.96
CA LEU A 893 -18.48 -22.27 8.05
C LEU A 893 -18.71 -20.92 8.77
N GLU A 894 -17.80 -19.97 8.56
CA GLU A 894 -17.87 -18.55 8.90
C GLU A 894 -19.14 -17.94 8.34
N MET A 895 -19.52 -18.25 7.10
CA MET A 895 -20.76 -17.74 6.53
C MET A 895 -22.00 -18.14 7.35
N ASP A 896 -22.04 -19.38 7.83
CA ASP A 896 -23.18 -19.88 8.62
C ASP A 896 -23.14 -19.30 10.05
N TRP A 897 -21.94 -19.10 10.60
CA TRP A 897 -21.75 -18.40 11.87
C TRP A 897 -22.20 -16.95 11.81
N GLU A 898 -21.79 -16.21 10.79
CA GLU A 898 -22.19 -14.81 10.60
C GLU A 898 -23.71 -14.72 10.40
N ALA A 899 -24.31 -15.59 9.57
CA ALA A 899 -25.76 -15.63 9.39
C ALA A 899 -26.52 -15.88 10.71
N LYS A 900 -26.02 -16.81 11.55
CA LYS A 900 -26.57 -17.10 12.88
C LYS A 900 -26.41 -15.91 13.83
N ALA A 901 -25.25 -15.26 13.84
CA ALA A 901 -24.95 -14.05 14.63
C ALA A 901 -25.92 -12.92 14.30
N ILE A 902 -26.13 -12.70 13.01
CA ILE A 902 -26.97 -11.64 12.47
C ILE A 902 -28.43 -11.84 12.83
N ASP A 903 -28.96 -13.04 12.59
CA ASP A 903 -30.35 -13.35 12.93
C ASP A 903 -30.60 -13.16 14.44
N TYR A 904 -29.66 -13.56 15.28
CA TYR A 904 -29.75 -13.35 16.73
C TYR A 904 -29.73 -11.87 17.13
N LEU A 905 -28.75 -11.10 16.65
CA LEU A 905 -28.61 -9.70 16.99
C LEU A 905 -29.78 -8.86 16.46
N HIS A 906 -30.25 -9.15 15.25
CA HIS A 906 -31.41 -8.49 14.66
C HIS A 906 -32.67 -8.69 15.50
N ARG A 907 -32.94 -9.92 15.95
CA ARG A 907 -34.10 -10.22 16.81
C ARG A 907 -34.01 -9.53 18.17
N LYS A 908 -32.81 -9.42 18.73
CA LYS A 908 -32.60 -8.93 20.10
C LYS A 908 -32.48 -7.41 20.19
N TYR A 909 -31.96 -6.77 19.15
CA TYR A 909 -31.74 -5.32 19.09
C TYR A 909 -32.50 -4.68 17.91
N PRO A 910 -33.82 -4.90 17.81
CA PRO A 910 -34.58 -4.42 16.67
C PRO A 910 -34.49 -2.91 16.52
N GLU A 911 -34.29 -2.13 17.59
CA GLU A 911 -34.10 -0.67 17.54
C GLU A 911 -32.74 -0.22 16.96
N TYR A 912 -31.68 -0.99 17.21
CA TYR A 912 -30.37 -0.76 16.59
C TYR A 912 -30.42 -1.09 15.09
N PHE A 913 -31.18 -2.12 14.72
CA PHE A 913 -31.46 -2.49 13.33
C PHE A 913 -32.75 -1.85 12.75
N ALA A 914 -33.46 -0.99 13.49
CA ALA A 914 -34.73 -0.38 13.04
C ALA A 914 -34.47 0.84 12.20
N ILE A 915 -33.35 1.53 12.46
CA ILE A 915 -32.78 2.54 11.57
C ILE A 915 -32.54 1.93 10.18
N THR A 916 -32.44 0.60 10.11
CA THR A 916 -32.04 -0.15 8.93
C THR A 916 -33.10 -1.06 8.33
N GLY A 917 -34.25 -1.23 8.98
CA GLY A 917 -35.36 -2.06 8.53
C GLY A 917 -35.11 -3.57 8.47
N LYS A 918 -33.84 -4.03 8.42
CA LYS A 918 -33.35 -5.42 8.35
C LYS A 918 -31.87 -5.48 8.80
N PRO A 919 -31.25 -6.68 8.97
CA PRO A 919 -29.87 -6.77 9.42
C PRO A 919 -28.89 -6.21 8.37
N ILE A 920 -28.04 -5.25 8.76
CA ILE A 920 -26.99 -4.68 7.90
C ILE A 920 -25.60 -5.14 8.35
N TYR A 921 -24.74 -5.46 7.38
CA TYR A 921 -23.29 -5.40 7.52
C TYR A 921 -22.75 -3.98 7.29
N LEU A 922 -22.57 -3.20 8.35
CA LEU A 922 -21.62 -2.08 8.29
C LEU A 922 -20.27 -2.67 8.69
N SER A 923 -19.61 -3.33 7.74
CA SER A 923 -18.24 -3.89 7.87
C SER A 923 -17.98 -4.56 9.23
N ARG A 924 -18.54 -5.76 9.43
CA ARG A 924 -18.50 -6.62 10.63
C ARG A 924 -19.00 -5.94 11.92
N LEU A 925 -19.92 -6.61 12.60
CA LEU A 925 -20.14 -6.33 14.02
C LEU A 925 -18.81 -6.50 14.79
N PRO A 926 -18.58 -5.71 15.85
CA PRO A 926 -17.29 -5.60 16.55
C PRO A 926 -16.59 -6.92 16.88
#